data_AF-A0A067FBZ6-F1
#
_entry.id   AF-A0A067FBZ6-F1
#
_cell.length_a   1.000
_cell.length_b   1.000
_cell.length_c   1.000
_cell.angle_alpha   90.00
_cell.angle_beta   90.00
_cell.angle_gamma   90.00
#
_symmetry.space_group_name_H-M   'P 1'
#
loop_
_entity.id
_entity.type
_entity.pdbx_description
1 polymer ?
#
loop_
_entity_poly.entity_id
_entity_poly.type
_entity_poly.pdbx_seq_one_letter_code
_entity_poly.pdbx_strand_id
1 'polypeptide(L)'
;MQSASKRRSSIDGPGILDSDVGVDSIHRFGSQSLKACKIEDDSLTDSGETTFALFASLLDSALQGTEEPPVELILSPSTSHIEACQFVVNDHTAQLCLRIVQWLEGLASKSLDLESKVRGSHVGTYLPNSGVWHHTQRYLKKGVADANTVHHLDFDAPTREHAHQLPDDKKQDESLLEDVWTLLRAGRQEEACDLCRSAGQPWRAATLCPFGVIDFSPSVEALIKNGRSRTLQAIELESGIGHQWRLWKWASYCTSEKIFEQRGSKFEAAIYAAQCSNLKHVLPICTNWETACWAMAKSWLGVQLDLELARSQPGRMEQVKSFGDEIEGSPGQMNGISQPSVGPESWPVQVLNQQPRDLSALLQKLHSGEMVHEVVTQVCKEQQRQIEMKLMLGNIPHVLQLIWSWIAPSEDDQNVFRPHGDPQMIRFGAHLVLVLRYLLTDELKDPFRKDLMDAGDLIIHMYAMFLFSEHHEELVGVYASQLARHRCIDLFVHMMELRLNSSVHVKYKIFLSAMEYLPFSSGDDLKGSFEEIIERVLSRSREIKLGKYDKSTDVAEQHRLQSLQKAMVIQWLCFTPPSTIADVKDVSAKLLLRALIHSNILFREFALISMWRVPAMPIGAHELLSFLAEPLKQLSENPDTLEDNVSENLKEFQDWSEYYSCDATYRKWLKIELENANVPALELSLEEKQRAIAAAQETLNMSLILLQRKENPWLVSLEDPIYESVEALYLELHATAILCLPSGECLSPDATMCTALMSALYSTLSEEVVLNRELMVNVSISSSNNYCIEVVLRCLAVEGDGLGIHDMSDGGVLGTVMAAGFKGELTRFQAGVTMEICRLDAWYSSKEGSLEGPATFIVRGLCRRCCLPELILRCMQVSISLVELGNQIENHDELIELVACSESGFLHLFSQQQLQEFLLFEREYAICKMEPEEESSC
;
A
#
# COMPACT_ATOMS: atom_id res chain seq x y z
N MET A 1 22.65 1.99 52.24
CA MET A 1 22.43 3.16 53.11
C MET A 1 23.15 4.34 52.48
N GLN A 2 22.39 5.41 52.19
CA GLN A 2 22.74 6.86 52.25
C GLN A 2 24.03 7.35 51.57
N SER A 3 24.11 8.50 50.89
CA SER A 3 23.20 9.62 50.59
C SER A 3 24.03 10.58 49.69
N ALA A 4 23.50 11.14 48.60
CA ALA A 4 22.92 12.51 48.49
C ALA A 4 23.86 13.62 49.03
N SER A 5 24.05 14.82 48.47
CA SER A 5 23.18 15.72 47.69
C SER A 5 23.91 17.07 47.50
N LYS A 6 23.62 17.82 46.42
CA LYS A 6 23.06 19.21 46.40
C LYS A 6 23.49 19.94 45.11
N ARG A 7 22.59 20.27 44.17
CA ARG A 7 21.41 21.19 44.15
C ARG A 7 21.76 22.62 43.72
N ARG A 8 21.10 23.06 42.63
CA ARG A 8 20.30 24.29 42.47
C ARG A 8 19.68 24.24 41.07
N SER A 9 18.46 24.69 40.76
CA SER A 9 17.14 24.81 41.41
C SER A 9 16.24 25.37 40.31
N SER A 10 15.03 24.81 40.18
CA SER A 10 13.97 25.17 39.24
C SER A 10 13.43 26.59 39.43
N ILE A 11 12.89 27.16 38.35
CA ILE A 11 11.82 28.16 38.39
C ILE A 11 10.70 27.60 37.51
N ASP A 12 9.56 27.30 38.13
CA ASP A 12 8.29 27.00 37.48
C ASP A 12 7.64 28.29 36.97
N GLY A 13 7.02 28.21 35.79
CA GLY A 13 5.99 29.11 35.29
C GLY A 13 4.86 28.29 34.66
N PRO A 14 3.57 28.67 34.81
CA PRO A 14 2.45 27.76 34.62
C PRO A 14 1.93 27.70 33.17
N GLY A 15 1.51 26.50 32.78
CA GLY A 15 0.35 26.19 31.94
C GLY A 15 0.13 26.98 30.65
N ILE A 16 0.43 26.35 29.51
CA ILE A 16 -0.36 26.48 28.27
C ILE A 16 -0.62 25.06 27.76
N LEU A 17 -1.90 24.71 27.67
CA LEU A 17 -2.45 23.48 27.12
C LEU A 17 -2.34 23.46 25.58
N ASP A 18 -2.07 22.26 25.07
CA ASP A 18 -2.56 21.62 23.84
C ASP A 18 -2.68 22.46 22.55
N SER A 19 -1.78 22.19 21.60
CA SER A 19 -2.12 22.19 20.16
C SER A 19 -1.12 21.47 19.22
N ASP A 20 -0.16 20.66 19.68
CA ASP A 20 0.97 20.21 18.82
C ASP A 20 1.12 18.68 18.62
N VAL A 21 0.08 17.90 18.91
CA VAL A 21 0.14 16.42 18.85
C VAL A 21 0.09 15.88 17.40
N GLY A 22 -0.48 16.63 16.46
CA GLY A 22 -0.70 16.18 15.08
C GLY A 22 0.59 16.04 14.25
N VAL A 23 1.53 16.98 14.42
CA VAL A 23 2.78 17.05 13.63
C VAL A 23 3.78 15.96 14.05
N ASP A 24 3.86 15.68 15.35
CA ASP A 24 4.71 14.62 15.90
C ASP A 24 4.31 13.22 15.43
N SER A 25 3.02 12.99 15.14
CA SER A 25 2.54 11.69 14.67
C SER A 25 3.01 11.38 13.24
N ILE A 26 2.95 12.34 12.32
CA ILE A 26 3.36 12.17 10.91
C ILE A 26 4.87 11.92 10.84
N HIS A 27 5.67 12.68 11.60
CA HIS A 27 7.11 12.45 11.69
C HIS A 27 7.44 11.10 12.33
N ARG A 28 6.68 10.64 13.34
CA ARG A 28 6.90 9.33 13.98
C ARG A 28 6.64 8.17 13.03
N PHE A 29 5.53 8.18 12.30
CA PHE A 29 5.22 7.13 11.33
C PHE A 29 6.10 7.23 10.08
N GLY A 30 6.39 8.44 9.58
CA GLY A 30 7.39 8.65 8.54
C GLY A 30 8.77 8.13 8.93
N SER A 31 9.21 8.34 10.18
CA SER A 31 10.46 7.79 10.72
C SER A 31 10.43 6.27 10.84
N GLN A 32 9.28 5.66 11.17
CA GLN A 32 9.12 4.21 11.20
C GLN A 32 9.12 3.59 9.80
N SER A 33 8.42 4.20 8.83
CA SER A 33 8.45 3.78 7.43
C SER A 33 9.86 3.89 6.85
N LEU A 34 10.58 4.98 7.12
CA LEU A 34 11.99 5.14 6.70
C LEU A 34 12.94 4.16 7.42
N LYS A 35 12.60 3.66 8.60
CA LYS A 35 13.35 2.57 9.26
C LYS A 35 13.07 1.22 8.63
N ALA A 36 11.83 0.95 8.21
CA ALA A 36 11.48 -0.26 7.46
C ALA A 36 12.17 -0.29 6.09
N CYS A 37 12.25 0.85 5.40
CA CYS A 37 13.02 1.00 4.17
C CYS A 37 14.48 0.52 4.32
N LYS A 38 15.12 0.80 5.46
CA LYS A 38 16.50 0.36 5.74
C LYS A 38 16.64 -1.14 5.97
N ILE A 39 15.58 -1.84 6.39
CA ILE A 39 15.59 -3.28 6.65
C ILE A 39 15.38 -4.07 5.35
N GLU A 40 14.63 -3.51 4.40
CA GLU A 40 14.42 -4.11 3.07
C GLU A 40 15.63 -3.95 2.12
N ASP A 41 16.52 -2.98 2.36
CA ASP A 41 17.69 -2.67 1.49
C ASP A 41 18.85 -3.66 1.62
N ASP A 42 18.92 -4.47 2.67
CA ASP A 42 20.03 -5.42 2.91
C ASP A 42 20.10 -6.58 1.88
N SER A 43 19.19 -6.64 0.89
CA SER A 43 19.05 -7.82 0.05
C SER A 43 19.20 -7.69 -1.47
N LEU A 44 19.14 -6.53 -2.16
CA LEU A 44 19.31 -6.49 -3.63
C LEU A 44 19.59 -5.10 -4.29
N THR A 45 20.57 -5.13 -5.21
CA THR A 45 20.93 -4.23 -6.35
C THR A 45 21.58 -2.84 -6.12
N ASP A 46 22.79 -2.71 -6.71
CA ASP A 46 23.71 -1.55 -6.76
C ASP A 46 23.12 -0.29 -7.47
N SER A 47 22.06 -0.43 -8.26
CA SER A 47 21.56 0.63 -9.15
C SER A 47 20.60 1.64 -8.50
N GLY A 48 19.83 1.23 -7.49
CA GLY A 48 18.96 2.14 -6.73
C GLY A 48 19.77 3.07 -5.83
N GLU A 49 20.87 2.55 -5.25
CA GLU A 49 21.79 3.31 -4.38
C GLU A 49 22.43 4.50 -5.11
N THR A 50 22.76 4.36 -6.40
CA THR A 50 23.38 5.45 -7.18
C THR A 50 22.42 6.61 -7.43
N THR A 51 21.14 6.31 -7.67
CA THR A 51 20.09 7.31 -7.88
C THR A 51 19.74 8.04 -6.57
N PHE A 52 19.66 7.31 -5.45
CA PHE A 52 19.48 7.94 -4.14
C PHE A 52 20.69 8.76 -3.71
N ALA A 53 21.92 8.35 -4.04
CA ALA A 53 23.12 9.15 -3.79
C ALA A 53 23.11 10.47 -4.58
N LEU A 54 22.67 10.45 -5.85
CA LEU A 54 22.44 11.67 -6.63
C LEU A 54 21.38 12.55 -5.96
N PHE A 55 20.22 11.97 -5.66
CA PHE A 55 19.11 12.68 -5.04
C PHE A 55 19.53 13.34 -3.72
N ALA A 56 20.21 12.62 -2.84
CA ALA A 56 20.73 13.14 -1.58
C ALA A 56 21.72 14.31 -1.81
N SER A 57 22.65 14.18 -2.75
CA SER A 57 23.61 15.25 -3.08
C SER A 57 22.94 16.50 -3.64
N LEU A 58 21.87 16.34 -4.42
CA LEU A 58 21.12 17.46 -4.99
C LEU A 58 20.23 18.13 -3.93
N LEU A 59 19.60 17.34 -3.07
CA LEU A 59 18.70 17.84 -2.03
C LEU A 59 19.46 18.54 -0.90
N ASP A 60 20.64 18.04 -0.51
CA ASP A 60 21.51 18.70 0.47
C ASP A 60 21.85 20.13 0.03
N SER A 61 22.01 20.37 -1.28
CA SER A 61 22.23 21.71 -1.84
C SER A 61 20.98 22.60 -1.83
N ALA A 62 19.79 22.02 -1.94
CA ALA A 62 18.53 22.76 -1.91
C ALA A 62 18.13 23.12 -0.46
N LEU A 63 18.41 22.23 0.49
CA LEU A 63 18.15 22.42 1.92
C LEU A 63 19.22 23.27 2.63
N GLN A 64 20.51 23.11 2.26
CA GLN A 64 21.61 23.99 2.70
C GLN A 64 21.67 25.29 1.88
N GLY A 65 20.54 25.74 1.32
CA GLY A 65 20.46 27.07 0.73
C GLY A 65 21.05 28.08 1.72
N THR A 66 22.14 28.73 1.34
CA THR A 66 22.84 29.81 2.07
C THR A 66 23.75 29.45 3.25
N GLU A 67 24.68 28.49 3.13
CA GLU A 67 25.96 28.70 3.83
C GLU A 67 26.77 29.78 3.08
N GLU A 68 26.61 31.05 3.51
CA GLU A 68 27.46 32.13 3.00
C GLU A 68 28.93 31.73 3.20
N PRO A 69 29.79 31.90 2.18
CA PRO A 69 31.19 31.54 2.29
C PRO A 69 31.82 32.30 3.47
N PRO A 70 32.66 31.67 4.31
CA PRO A 70 33.26 32.34 5.45
C PRO A 70 33.99 33.61 5.01
N VAL A 71 33.48 34.78 5.41
CA VAL A 71 33.99 36.10 4.98
C VAL A 71 35.49 36.24 5.31
N GLU A 72 35.97 35.54 6.34
CA GLU A 72 37.38 35.50 6.75
C GLU A 72 38.34 34.84 5.74
N LEU A 73 37.82 34.09 4.76
CA LEU A 73 38.61 33.42 3.71
C LEU A 73 38.75 34.25 2.43
N ILE A 74 38.02 35.38 2.32
CA ILE A 74 38.07 36.29 1.17
C ILE A 74 39.27 37.23 1.34
N LEU A 75 40.44 36.80 0.86
CA LEU A 75 41.67 37.61 0.90
C LEU A 75 41.74 38.58 -0.29
N SER A 76 42.23 39.80 -0.05
CA SER A 76 42.59 40.77 -1.09
C SER A 76 44.11 40.90 -1.19
N PRO A 77 44.74 40.75 -2.39
CA PRO A 77 44.12 40.50 -3.69
C PRO A 77 43.59 39.07 -3.86
N SER A 78 42.48 38.92 -4.59
CA SER A 78 41.87 37.62 -4.90
C SER A 78 42.77 36.79 -5.82
N THR A 79 42.67 35.47 -5.72
CA THR A 79 43.28 34.54 -6.69
C THR A 79 42.20 33.95 -7.58
N SER A 80 42.59 33.44 -8.75
CA SER A 80 41.65 32.75 -9.65
C SER A 80 40.94 31.57 -8.97
N HIS A 81 41.62 30.86 -8.08
CA HIS A 81 41.01 29.78 -7.30
C HIS A 81 39.91 30.30 -6.36
N ILE A 82 40.13 31.42 -5.68
CA ILE A 82 39.12 32.01 -4.78
C ILE A 82 37.91 32.48 -5.58
N GLU A 83 38.13 33.16 -6.70
CA GLU A 83 37.03 33.65 -7.56
C GLU A 83 36.22 32.51 -8.18
N ALA A 84 36.90 31.45 -8.63
CA ALA A 84 36.25 30.23 -9.10
C ALA A 84 35.37 29.59 -8.02
N CYS A 85 35.86 29.47 -6.78
CA CYS A 85 35.08 28.95 -5.66
C CYS A 85 33.88 29.85 -5.33
N GLN A 86 34.07 31.17 -5.32
CA GLN A 86 32.99 32.13 -5.06
C GLN A 86 31.90 32.07 -6.14
N PHE A 87 32.28 31.97 -7.41
CA PHE A 87 31.32 31.82 -8.50
C PHE A 87 30.46 30.58 -8.32
N VAL A 88 31.08 29.42 -8.05
CA VAL A 88 30.35 28.14 -7.92
C VAL A 88 29.45 28.10 -6.69
N VAL A 89 29.81 28.78 -5.61
CA VAL A 89 28.96 28.91 -4.41
C VAL A 89 27.75 29.79 -4.68
N ASN A 90 27.90 30.84 -5.49
CA ASN A 90 26.84 31.84 -5.72
C ASN A 90 25.94 31.53 -6.92
N ASP A 91 26.42 30.80 -7.93
CA ASP A 91 25.66 30.44 -9.11
C ASP A 91 25.05 29.04 -8.97
N HIS A 92 23.71 28.97 -8.93
CA HIS A 92 22.97 27.71 -8.77
C HIS A 92 23.25 26.69 -9.88
N THR A 93 23.49 27.13 -11.11
CA THR A 93 23.72 26.22 -12.24
C THR A 93 25.14 25.64 -12.18
N ALA A 94 26.12 26.47 -11.83
CA ALA A 94 27.50 26.04 -11.60
C ALA A 94 27.59 25.08 -10.41
N GLN A 95 26.90 25.37 -9.31
CA GLN A 95 26.82 24.49 -8.15
C GLN A 95 26.21 23.13 -8.51
N LEU A 96 25.10 23.14 -9.24
CA LEU A 96 24.43 21.93 -9.73
C LEU A 96 25.35 21.09 -10.63
N CYS A 97 26.03 21.72 -11.59
CA CYS A 97 27.00 21.04 -12.45
C CYS A 97 28.19 20.48 -11.69
N LEU A 98 28.71 21.19 -10.67
CA LEU A 98 29.75 20.66 -9.78
C LEU A 98 29.27 19.40 -9.07
N ARG A 99 28.06 19.40 -8.49
CA ARG A 99 27.49 18.23 -7.79
C ARG A 99 27.33 17.04 -8.71
N ILE A 100 26.87 17.26 -9.95
CA ILE A 100 26.79 16.22 -10.98
C ILE A 100 28.17 15.61 -11.24
N VAL A 101 29.20 16.45 -11.41
CA VAL A 101 30.58 15.99 -11.63
C VAL A 101 31.08 15.19 -10.42
N GLN A 102 30.91 15.71 -9.20
CA GLN A 102 31.32 15.04 -7.96
C GLN A 102 30.61 13.70 -7.76
N TRP A 103 29.31 13.62 -8.06
CA TRP A 103 28.56 12.37 -8.01
C TRP A 103 29.12 11.33 -8.99
N LEU A 104 29.33 11.71 -10.26
CA LEU A 104 29.87 10.81 -11.28
C LEU A 104 31.32 10.37 -10.98
N GLU A 105 32.16 11.30 -10.51
CA GLU A 105 33.53 10.99 -10.05
C GLU A 105 33.49 10.05 -8.83
N GLY A 106 32.57 10.27 -7.90
CA GLY A 106 32.35 9.42 -6.73
C GLY A 106 31.90 8.00 -7.09
N LEU A 107 31.00 7.85 -8.07
CA LEU A 107 30.60 6.54 -8.60
C LEU A 107 31.78 5.79 -9.21
N ALA A 108 32.57 6.48 -10.04
CA ALA A 108 33.77 5.90 -10.64
C ALA A 108 34.82 5.55 -9.57
N SER A 109 35.00 6.36 -8.54
CA SER A 109 35.92 6.08 -7.43
C SER A 109 35.49 4.85 -6.63
N LYS A 110 34.21 4.73 -6.28
CA LYS A 110 33.68 3.55 -5.57
C LYS A 110 33.87 2.27 -6.37
N SER A 111 33.65 2.32 -7.69
CA SER A 111 33.89 1.19 -8.59
C SER A 111 35.36 0.76 -8.56
N LEU A 112 36.30 1.71 -8.59
CA LEU A 112 37.73 1.42 -8.45
C LEU A 112 38.08 0.81 -7.09
N ASP A 113 37.49 1.30 -6.00
CA ASP A 113 37.75 0.74 -4.67
C ASP A 113 37.24 -0.70 -4.55
N LEU A 114 36.10 -1.03 -5.17
CA LEU A 114 35.60 -2.40 -5.27
C LEU A 114 36.54 -3.29 -6.09
N GLU A 115 37.01 -2.81 -7.24
CA GLU A 115 38.00 -3.53 -8.05
C GLU A 115 39.31 -3.75 -7.30
N SER A 116 39.76 -2.77 -6.51
CA SER A 116 41.00 -2.86 -5.73
C SER A 116 40.96 -3.97 -4.66
N LYS A 117 39.78 -4.25 -4.10
CA LYS A 117 39.58 -5.37 -3.15
C LYS A 117 39.80 -6.73 -3.81
N VAL A 118 39.54 -6.83 -5.12
CA VAL A 118 39.64 -8.07 -5.89
C VAL A 118 41.01 -8.21 -6.59
N ARG A 119 41.52 -7.12 -7.18
CA ARG A 119 42.73 -7.10 -8.02
C ARG A 119 43.98 -6.53 -7.33
N GLY A 120 43.85 -5.97 -6.13
CA GLY A 120 44.93 -5.32 -5.39
C GLY A 120 45.04 -3.81 -5.65
N SER A 121 46.08 -3.17 -5.13
CA SER A 121 46.23 -1.70 -5.08
C SER A 121 46.54 -1.01 -6.42
N HIS A 122 46.59 -1.74 -7.53
CA HIS A 122 46.98 -1.19 -8.84
C HIS A 122 45.74 -1.05 -9.71
N VAL A 123 45.53 0.16 -10.27
CA VAL A 123 44.46 0.41 -11.24
C VAL A 123 44.88 -0.14 -12.60
N GLY A 124 43.98 -0.90 -13.23
CA GLY A 124 44.12 -1.31 -14.61
C GLY A 124 45.17 -2.40 -14.88
N THR A 125 45.88 -2.29 -16.00
CA THR A 125 46.77 -3.35 -16.52
C THR A 125 48.25 -2.97 -16.55
N TYR A 126 48.59 -1.77 -16.06
CA TYR A 126 49.95 -1.26 -16.01
C TYR A 126 50.93 -2.19 -15.25
N LEU A 127 52.10 -2.41 -15.85
CA LEU A 127 53.24 -3.11 -15.25
C LEU A 127 54.33 -2.11 -14.80
N PRO A 128 54.94 -2.27 -13.61
CA PRO A 128 56.02 -1.39 -13.16
C PRO A 128 57.16 -1.32 -14.18
N ASN A 129 57.52 -0.09 -14.60
CA ASN A 129 58.50 0.28 -15.66
C ASN A 129 57.99 0.29 -17.11
N SER A 130 56.68 0.16 -17.35
CA SER A 130 56.13 0.20 -18.72
C SER A 130 56.01 1.59 -19.36
N GLY A 131 56.28 2.68 -18.63
CA GLY A 131 56.22 4.04 -19.18
C GLY A 131 57.52 4.55 -19.80
N VAL A 132 58.59 3.75 -19.83
CA VAL A 132 59.87 4.14 -20.43
C VAL A 132 60.06 3.38 -21.73
N TRP A 133 60.38 4.09 -22.82
CA TRP A 133 60.54 3.53 -24.18
C TRP A 133 61.81 2.67 -24.32
N HIS A 134 61.91 1.60 -23.53
CA HIS A 134 63.08 0.73 -23.45
C HIS A 134 63.32 -0.03 -24.75
N HIS A 135 62.26 -0.42 -25.47
CA HIS A 135 62.40 -1.13 -26.74
C HIS A 135 62.95 -0.18 -27.81
N THR A 136 62.39 1.02 -27.90
CA THR A 136 62.82 2.08 -28.81
C THR A 136 64.23 2.54 -28.48
N GLN A 137 64.57 2.72 -27.19
CA GLN A 137 65.93 3.03 -26.75
C GLN A 137 66.94 1.94 -27.19
N ARG A 138 66.60 0.66 -27.00
CA ARG A 138 67.47 -0.46 -27.42
C ARG A 138 67.60 -0.54 -28.93
N TYR A 139 66.53 -0.23 -29.66
CA TYR A 139 66.51 -0.19 -31.12
C TYR A 139 67.42 0.92 -31.66
N LEU A 140 67.32 2.14 -31.11
CA LEU A 140 68.18 3.26 -31.47
C LEU A 140 69.66 3.01 -31.16
N LYS A 141 69.96 2.38 -30.01
CA LYS A 141 71.35 1.99 -29.66
C LYS A 141 71.97 0.98 -30.63
N LYS A 142 71.17 0.22 -31.37
CA LYS A 142 71.65 -0.73 -32.40
C LYS A 142 71.97 -0.06 -33.74
N GLY A 143 71.74 1.25 -33.87
CA GLY A 143 72.05 2.01 -35.08
C GLY A 143 71.12 1.69 -36.27
N VAL A 144 69.96 1.07 -36.00
CA VAL A 144 68.96 0.76 -37.03
C VAL A 144 68.10 2.02 -37.21
N ALA A 145 68.24 2.70 -38.34
CA ALA A 145 67.46 3.88 -38.66
C ALA A 145 66.29 3.48 -39.59
N ASP A 146 65.07 3.66 -39.10
CA ASP A 146 63.84 3.62 -39.89
C ASP A 146 63.26 5.03 -39.94
N ALA A 147 62.80 5.46 -41.11
CA ALA A 147 62.25 6.81 -41.31
C ALA A 147 60.94 7.02 -40.53
N ASN A 148 60.27 5.94 -40.14
CA ASN A 148 59.01 5.99 -39.38
C ASN A 148 59.19 5.86 -37.86
N THR A 149 60.42 5.67 -37.36
CA THR A 149 60.70 5.50 -35.92
C THR A 149 61.40 6.74 -35.35
N VAL A 150 60.99 7.19 -34.17
CA VAL A 150 61.60 8.36 -33.50
C VAL A 150 63.10 8.19 -33.27
N HIS A 151 63.86 9.27 -33.45
CA HIS A 151 65.31 9.32 -33.28
C HIS A 151 65.75 9.85 -31.90
N HIS A 152 64.87 10.58 -31.22
CA HIS A 152 65.09 11.07 -29.87
C HIS A 152 64.10 10.43 -28.87
N LEU A 153 64.49 10.41 -27.59
CA LEU A 153 63.73 9.75 -26.50
C LEU A 153 63.07 10.77 -25.56
N ASP A 154 63.02 12.04 -25.94
CA ASP A 154 62.21 13.04 -25.28
C ASP A 154 60.73 12.90 -25.65
N PHE A 155 59.86 13.32 -24.75
CA PHE A 155 58.42 13.06 -24.83
C PHE A 155 57.74 13.73 -26.04
N ASP A 156 58.32 14.82 -26.56
CA ASP A 156 57.82 15.53 -27.74
C ASP A 156 58.39 14.99 -29.05
N ALA A 157 59.33 14.02 -29.02
CA ALA A 157 59.92 13.43 -30.22
C ALA A 157 58.87 12.89 -31.22
N PRO A 158 57.81 12.15 -30.79
CA PRO A 158 56.78 11.69 -31.72
C PRO A 158 56.09 12.85 -32.45
N THR A 159 55.83 13.94 -31.74
CA THR A 159 55.12 15.10 -32.28
C THR A 159 55.99 16.00 -33.14
N ARG A 160 57.24 16.19 -32.73
CA ARG A 160 58.25 17.02 -33.40
C ARG A 160 58.81 16.37 -34.67
N GLU A 161 59.02 15.05 -34.64
CA GLU A 161 59.64 14.30 -35.74
C GLU A 161 58.61 13.69 -36.70
N HIS A 162 57.32 13.73 -36.34
CA HIS A 162 56.25 13.06 -37.08
C HIS A 162 56.51 11.56 -37.28
N ALA A 163 57.07 10.92 -36.24
CA ALA A 163 57.47 9.52 -36.23
C ALA A 163 56.88 8.80 -35.01
N HIS A 164 56.95 7.48 -34.97
CA HIS A 164 56.36 6.67 -33.91
C HIS A 164 57.42 5.96 -33.06
N GLN A 165 57.04 5.65 -31.82
CA GLN A 165 57.77 4.69 -31.01
C GLN A 165 57.60 3.28 -31.59
N LEU A 166 58.40 2.33 -31.13
CA LEU A 166 58.15 0.93 -31.46
C LEU A 166 56.77 0.47 -30.94
N PRO A 167 56.09 -0.47 -31.62
CA PRO A 167 54.72 -0.88 -31.27
C PRO A 167 54.54 -1.35 -29.82
N ASP A 168 55.54 -2.02 -29.25
CA ASP A 168 55.50 -2.51 -27.87
C ASP A 168 55.47 -1.36 -26.85
N ASP A 169 56.35 -0.37 -27.02
CA ASP A 169 56.39 0.81 -26.16
C ASP A 169 55.13 1.66 -26.34
N LYS A 170 54.66 1.82 -27.60
CA LYS A 170 53.41 2.53 -27.90
C LYS A 170 52.21 1.88 -27.19
N LYS A 171 52.12 0.56 -27.20
CA LYS A 171 51.03 -0.19 -26.53
C LYS A 171 51.10 -0.04 -25.01
N GLN A 172 52.30 -0.05 -24.44
CA GLN A 172 52.49 0.18 -23.00
C GLN A 172 52.11 1.61 -22.60
N ASP A 173 52.46 2.61 -23.42
CA ASP A 173 52.03 3.99 -23.24
C ASP A 173 50.50 4.14 -23.33
N GLU A 174 49.86 3.47 -24.29
CA GLU A 174 48.39 3.47 -24.42
C GLU A 174 47.71 2.87 -23.18
N SER A 175 48.21 1.76 -22.65
CA SER A 175 47.70 1.13 -21.42
C SER A 175 47.88 2.03 -20.18
N LEU A 176 49.05 2.65 -20.02
CA LEU A 176 49.28 3.62 -18.94
C LEU A 176 48.30 4.80 -19.03
N LEU A 177 48.07 5.33 -20.24
CA LEU A 177 47.16 6.46 -20.45
C LEU A 177 45.69 6.09 -20.25
N GLU A 178 45.29 4.85 -20.54
CA GLU A 178 43.97 4.32 -20.21
C GLU A 178 43.74 4.26 -18.69
N ASP A 179 44.76 3.82 -17.93
CA ASP A 179 44.72 3.77 -16.47
C ASP A 179 44.69 5.19 -15.86
N VAL A 180 45.49 6.12 -16.42
CA VAL A 180 45.45 7.56 -16.06
C VAL A 180 44.08 8.17 -16.36
N TRP A 181 43.51 7.89 -17.54
CA TRP A 181 42.17 8.35 -17.91
C TRP A 181 41.11 7.86 -16.92
N THR A 182 41.22 6.60 -16.48
CA THR A 182 40.31 6.01 -15.51
C THR A 182 40.40 6.69 -14.14
N LEU A 183 41.61 6.97 -13.65
CA LEU A 183 41.82 7.71 -12.40
C LEU A 183 41.29 9.15 -12.46
N LEU A 184 41.48 9.85 -13.59
CA LEU A 184 40.98 11.22 -13.78
C LEU A 184 39.45 11.30 -13.79
N ARG A 185 38.77 10.29 -14.37
CA ARG A 185 37.30 10.19 -14.32
C ARG A 185 36.75 9.87 -12.94
N ALA A 186 37.58 9.33 -12.05
CA ALA A 186 37.24 9.06 -10.66
C ALA A 186 37.57 10.21 -9.71
N GLY A 187 38.02 11.37 -10.22
CA GLY A 187 38.49 12.49 -9.39
C GLY A 187 39.81 12.21 -8.64
N ARG A 188 40.46 11.05 -8.87
CA ARG A 188 41.69 10.61 -8.19
C ARG A 188 42.94 11.17 -8.88
N GLN A 189 42.99 12.49 -9.01
CA GLN A 189 44.04 13.19 -9.77
C GLN A 189 45.45 13.01 -9.17
N GLU A 190 45.56 12.94 -7.84
CA GLU A 190 46.82 12.70 -7.15
C GLU A 190 47.39 11.31 -7.50
N GLU A 191 46.54 10.29 -7.47
CA GLU A 191 46.94 8.93 -7.84
C GLU A 191 47.29 8.80 -9.32
N ALA A 192 46.60 9.54 -10.21
CA ALA A 192 46.99 9.62 -11.62
C ALA A 192 48.41 10.20 -11.78
N CYS A 193 48.75 11.22 -10.98
CA CYS A 193 50.09 11.80 -10.98
C CYS A 193 51.14 10.83 -10.43
N ASP A 194 50.83 10.12 -9.35
CA ASP A 194 51.73 9.12 -8.78
C ASP A 194 51.94 7.94 -9.72
N LEU A 195 50.89 7.53 -10.44
CA LEU A 195 50.99 6.54 -11.51
C LEU A 195 51.96 7.01 -12.60
N CYS A 196 51.83 8.24 -13.11
CA CYS A 196 52.76 8.80 -14.09
C CYS A 196 54.22 8.88 -13.56
N ARG A 197 54.41 9.27 -12.29
CA ARG A 197 55.74 9.33 -11.65
C ARG A 197 56.35 7.95 -11.51
N SER A 198 55.59 6.98 -11.01
CA SER A 198 56.04 5.60 -10.85
C SER A 198 56.36 4.94 -12.19
N ALA A 199 55.69 5.37 -13.27
CA ALA A 199 55.96 4.93 -14.63
C ALA A 199 57.18 5.57 -15.30
N GLY A 200 57.89 6.48 -14.63
CA GLY A 200 59.04 7.16 -15.21
C GLY A 200 58.65 8.32 -16.15
N GLN A 201 57.41 8.79 -16.10
CA GLN A 201 56.88 9.90 -16.90
C GLN A 201 56.44 11.09 -16.01
N PRO A 202 57.34 11.67 -15.19
CA PRO A 202 56.99 12.77 -14.28
C PRO A 202 56.52 14.03 -15.02
N TRP A 203 56.86 14.17 -16.30
CA TRP A 203 56.38 15.26 -17.14
C TRP A 203 54.85 15.22 -17.33
N ARG A 204 54.23 14.03 -17.42
CA ARG A 204 52.77 13.89 -17.48
C ARG A 204 52.13 14.28 -16.14
N ALA A 205 52.74 13.92 -15.02
CA ALA A 205 52.27 14.38 -13.71
C ALA A 205 52.31 15.91 -13.59
N ALA A 206 53.35 16.55 -14.15
CA ALA A 206 53.47 18.01 -14.16
C ALA A 206 52.43 18.68 -15.08
N THR A 207 52.02 18.05 -16.18
CA THR A 207 50.97 18.58 -17.05
C THR A 207 49.56 18.38 -16.49
N LEU A 208 49.32 17.30 -15.73
CA LEU A 208 48.04 17.02 -15.09
C LEU A 208 47.75 17.94 -13.90
N CYS A 209 48.77 18.36 -13.15
CA CYS A 209 48.65 19.26 -12.00
C CYS A 209 49.44 20.55 -12.22
N PRO A 210 48.95 21.48 -13.07
CA PRO A 210 49.59 22.77 -13.23
C PRO A 210 49.58 23.50 -11.87
N PHE A 211 50.71 24.07 -11.46
CA PHE A 211 50.87 24.80 -10.19
C PHE A 211 50.93 23.97 -8.89
N GLY A 212 51.13 22.65 -8.95
CA GLY A 212 51.45 21.80 -7.79
C GLY A 212 50.29 20.94 -7.28
N VAL A 213 50.35 20.47 -6.02
CA VAL A 213 49.33 19.57 -5.38
C VAL A 213 48.11 20.37 -4.89
N ILE A 214 47.68 21.37 -5.64
CA ILE A 214 46.50 22.17 -5.30
C ILE A 214 45.32 21.56 -6.04
N ASP A 215 44.28 21.21 -5.30
CA ASP A 215 43.00 20.84 -5.90
C ASP A 215 42.37 22.08 -6.53
N PHE A 216 42.21 22.07 -7.85
CA PHE A 216 41.61 23.15 -8.62
C PHE A 216 40.11 22.97 -8.84
N SER A 217 39.51 21.90 -8.29
CA SER A 217 38.06 21.73 -8.31
C SER A 217 37.40 22.76 -7.38
N PRO A 218 36.71 23.78 -7.91
CA PRO A 218 36.16 24.84 -7.09
C PRO A 218 35.05 24.30 -6.20
N SER A 219 35.22 24.39 -4.88
CA SER A 219 34.28 23.93 -3.86
C SER A 219 34.49 24.68 -2.55
N VAL A 220 33.53 24.56 -1.62
CA VAL A 220 33.67 25.16 -0.28
C VAL A 220 34.85 24.51 0.47
N GLU A 221 35.01 23.19 0.33
CA GLU A 221 36.12 22.45 0.92
C GLU A 221 37.47 22.87 0.34
N ALA A 222 37.55 23.09 -0.98
CA ALA A 222 38.75 23.60 -1.62
C ALA A 222 39.06 25.03 -1.17
N LEU A 223 38.05 25.89 -0.98
CA LEU A 223 38.24 27.24 -0.45
C LEU A 223 38.84 27.22 0.96
N ILE A 224 38.34 26.33 1.83
CA ILE A 224 38.84 26.15 3.20
C ILE A 224 40.29 25.63 3.20
N LYS A 225 40.60 24.64 2.35
CA LYS A 225 41.94 24.01 2.30
C LYS A 225 43.00 24.89 1.62
N ASN A 226 42.65 25.52 0.49
CA ASN A 226 43.62 26.11 -0.45
C ASN A 226 43.54 27.65 -0.55
N GLY A 227 42.55 28.30 0.08
CA GLY A 227 42.30 29.75 -0.03
C GLY A 227 43.44 30.65 0.47
N ARG A 228 44.44 30.12 1.19
CA ARG A 228 45.60 30.86 1.72
C ARG A 228 46.92 30.61 0.98
N SER A 229 46.87 30.06 -0.23
CA SER A 229 48.09 29.76 -1.01
C SER A 229 48.84 31.04 -1.42
N ARG A 230 49.91 31.36 -0.68
CA ARG A 230 50.79 32.52 -0.96
C ARG A 230 51.46 32.43 -2.33
N THR A 231 51.75 31.20 -2.80
CA THR A 231 52.36 30.97 -4.11
C THR A 231 51.42 31.36 -5.24
N LEU A 232 50.13 31.00 -5.15
CA LEU A 232 49.13 31.41 -6.15
C LEU A 232 48.90 32.92 -6.11
N GLN A 233 48.81 33.51 -4.92
CA GLN A 233 48.70 34.97 -4.79
C GLN A 233 49.85 35.72 -5.46
N ALA A 234 51.10 35.24 -5.30
CA ALA A 234 52.25 35.84 -5.97
C ALA A 234 52.18 35.73 -7.50
N ILE A 235 51.80 34.56 -8.03
CA ILE A 235 51.65 34.32 -9.47
C ILE A 235 50.59 35.25 -10.08
N GLU A 236 49.42 35.36 -9.43
CA GLU A 236 48.32 36.20 -9.92
C GLU A 236 48.62 37.70 -9.78
N LEU A 237 49.41 38.11 -8.79
CA LEU A 237 49.89 39.49 -8.66
C LEU A 237 50.83 39.87 -9.82
N GLU A 238 51.66 38.93 -10.28
CA GLU A 238 52.63 39.15 -11.36
C GLU A 238 52.00 39.07 -12.76
N SER A 239 51.10 38.11 -12.98
CA SER A 239 50.56 37.76 -14.31
C SER A 239 49.13 38.25 -14.55
N GLY A 240 48.43 38.68 -13.50
CA GLY A 240 47.01 39.00 -13.54
C GLY A 240 46.12 37.77 -13.46
N ILE A 241 44.93 37.98 -12.88
CA ILE A 241 43.95 36.94 -12.55
C ILE A 241 43.62 36.08 -13.77
N GLY A 242 43.85 34.77 -13.65
CA GLY A 242 43.42 33.73 -14.59
C GLY A 242 44.32 33.59 -15.81
N HIS A 243 45.37 34.41 -15.90
CA HIS A 243 46.24 34.44 -17.08
C HIS A 243 47.02 33.12 -17.26
N GLN A 244 47.69 32.66 -16.21
CA GLN A 244 48.50 31.43 -16.26
C GLN A 244 47.65 30.18 -16.48
N TRP A 245 46.47 30.14 -15.83
CA TRP A 245 45.49 29.06 -16.02
C TRP A 245 45.02 28.98 -17.48
N ARG A 246 44.68 30.12 -18.09
CA ARG A 246 44.29 30.19 -19.50
C ARG A 246 45.40 29.76 -20.43
N LEU A 247 46.64 30.19 -20.16
CA LEU A 247 47.81 29.78 -20.96
C LEU A 247 48.01 28.27 -20.92
N TRP A 248 47.90 27.66 -19.74
CA TRP A 248 48.01 26.22 -19.59
C TRP A 248 46.89 25.48 -20.34
N LYS A 249 45.61 25.90 -20.19
CA LYS A 249 44.52 25.26 -20.94
C LYS A 249 44.68 25.45 -22.47
N TRP A 250 45.19 26.59 -22.92
CA TRP A 250 45.50 26.83 -24.34
C TRP A 250 46.59 25.87 -24.84
N ALA A 251 47.66 25.68 -24.06
CA ALA A 251 48.70 24.72 -24.37
C ALA A 251 48.14 23.29 -24.45
N SER A 252 47.30 22.89 -23.50
CA SER A 252 46.60 21.60 -23.52
C SER A 252 45.70 21.44 -24.75
N TYR A 253 44.98 22.48 -25.16
CA TYR A 253 44.19 22.48 -26.39
C TYR A 253 45.06 22.23 -27.63
N CYS A 254 46.14 23.01 -27.81
CA CYS A 254 47.07 22.83 -28.93
C CYS A 254 47.70 21.43 -28.94
N THR A 255 48.05 20.90 -27.77
CA THR A 255 48.58 19.54 -27.63
C THR A 255 47.54 18.50 -28.05
N SER A 256 46.28 18.63 -27.60
CA SER A 256 45.21 17.70 -27.95
C SER A 256 44.94 17.63 -29.46
N GLU A 257 44.87 18.77 -30.16
CA GLU A 257 44.66 18.81 -31.61
C GLU A 257 45.84 18.18 -32.37
N LYS A 258 47.09 18.51 -31.98
CA LYS A 258 48.29 17.97 -32.63
C LYS A 258 48.40 16.44 -32.48
N ILE A 259 48.13 15.91 -31.30
CA ILE A 259 48.16 14.46 -31.05
C ILE A 259 47.09 13.77 -31.90
N PHE A 260 45.91 14.36 -32.01
CA PHE A 260 44.83 13.83 -32.83
C PHE A 260 45.18 13.83 -34.33
N GLU A 261 45.68 14.95 -34.87
CA GLU A 261 46.10 15.08 -36.28
C GLU A 261 47.11 14.00 -36.69
N GLN A 262 48.02 13.66 -35.77
CA GLN A 262 49.08 12.69 -36.00
C GLN A 262 48.68 11.23 -35.71
N ARG A 263 47.39 10.97 -35.45
CA ARG A 263 46.87 9.65 -35.06
C ARG A 263 47.63 9.05 -33.87
N GLY A 264 47.94 9.90 -32.89
CA GLY A 264 48.52 9.52 -31.60
C GLY A 264 47.55 8.73 -30.72
N SER A 265 47.92 8.53 -29.45
CA SER A 265 47.06 7.83 -28.49
C SER A 265 45.74 8.58 -28.28
N LYS A 266 44.62 7.87 -28.40
CA LYS A 266 43.27 8.42 -28.21
C LYS A 266 43.07 8.91 -26.77
N PHE A 267 43.61 8.17 -25.79
CA PHE A 267 43.54 8.54 -24.38
C PHE A 267 44.40 9.77 -24.08
N GLU A 268 45.57 9.90 -24.71
CA GLU A 268 46.41 11.09 -24.52
C GLU A 268 45.73 12.35 -25.03
N ALA A 269 45.18 12.30 -26.25
CA ALA A 269 44.42 13.41 -26.82
C ALA A 269 43.23 13.79 -25.92
N ALA A 270 42.50 12.79 -25.40
CA ALA A 270 41.35 13.01 -24.54
C ALA A 270 41.72 13.55 -23.14
N ILE A 271 42.83 13.11 -22.55
CA ILE A 271 43.33 13.63 -21.27
C ILE A 271 43.60 15.13 -21.39
N TYR A 272 44.34 15.55 -22.42
CA TYR A 272 44.62 16.98 -22.64
C TYR A 272 43.36 17.75 -23.06
N ALA A 273 42.47 17.14 -23.83
CA ALA A 273 41.20 17.73 -24.22
C ALA A 273 40.25 17.96 -23.03
N ALA A 274 40.24 17.06 -22.04
CA ALA A 274 39.43 17.20 -20.83
C ALA A 274 39.90 18.38 -19.97
N GLN A 275 41.20 18.69 -19.96
CA GLN A 275 41.76 19.82 -19.22
C GLN A 275 41.41 21.19 -19.85
N CYS A 276 41.09 21.22 -21.14
CA CYS A 276 40.75 22.44 -21.87
C CYS A 276 39.30 22.46 -22.39
N SER A 277 38.42 21.60 -21.85
CA SER A 277 37.00 21.54 -22.22
C SER A 277 36.72 21.28 -23.71
N ASN A 278 37.63 20.59 -24.42
CA ASN A 278 37.49 20.25 -25.84
C ASN A 278 36.71 18.94 -26.04
N LEU A 279 35.38 19.02 -26.02
CA LEU A 279 34.46 17.88 -26.14
C LEU A 279 34.67 17.04 -27.41
N LYS A 280 35.13 17.65 -28.51
CA LYS A 280 35.37 16.99 -29.80
C LYS A 280 36.27 15.75 -29.66
N HIS A 281 37.28 15.80 -28.79
CA HIS A 281 38.23 14.70 -28.59
C HIS A 281 37.93 13.85 -27.34
N VAL A 282 37.11 14.36 -26.41
CA VAL A 282 36.73 13.63 -25.20
C VAL A 282 35.55 12.69 -25.47
N LEU A 283 34.48 13.17 -26.09
CA LEU A 283 33.24 12.39 -26.28
C LEU A 283 33.43 11.07 -27.05
N PRO A 284 34.29 10.98 -28.09
CA PRO A 284 34.49 9.74 -28.84
C PRO A 284 35.05 8.57 -28.02
N ILE A 285 35.72 8.83 -26.89
CA ILE A 285 36.25 7.78 -26.01
C ILE A 285 35.32 7.49 -24.81
N CYS A 286 34.21 8.21 -24.69
CA CYS A 286 33.21 8.00 -23.65
C CYS A 286 32.30 6.82 -24.03
N THR A 287 32.61 5.63 -23.53
CA THR A 287 31.91 4.38 -23.90
C THR A 287 30.66 4.08 -23.07
N ASN A 288 30.39 4.87 -22.02
CA ASN A 288 29.21 4.74 -21.17
C ASN A 288 28.60 6.12 -20.86
N TRP A 289 27.39 6.10 -20.33
CA TRP A 289 26.61 7.32 -20.07
C TRP A 289 27.25 8.20 -19.02
N GLU A 290 27.77 7.62 -17.93
CA GLU A 290 28.40 8.32 -16.82
C GLU A 290 29.58 9.16 -17.31
N THR A 291 30.42 8.57 -18.17
CA THR A 291 31.61 9.25 -18.69
C THR A 291 31.25 10.36 -19.68
N ALA A 292 30.25 10.14 -20.53
CA ALA A 292 29.78 11.16 -21.47
C ALA A 292 29.13 12.34 -20.73
N CYS A 293 28.28 12.04 -19.74
CA CYS A 293 27.63 13.04 -18.89
C CYS A 293 28.66 13.83 -18.07
N TRP A 294 29.63 13.14 -17.45
CA TRP A 294 30.74 13.74 -16.73
C TRP A 294 31.54 14.68 -17.63
N ALA A 295 31.90 14.23 -18.84
CA ALA A 295 32.68 15.02 -19.78
C ALA A 295 31.95 16.32 -20.16
N MET A 296 30.65 16.25 -20.44
CA MET A 296 29.85 17.43 -20.78
C MET A 296 29.68 18.38 -19.59
N ALA A 297 29.34 17.86 -18.41
CA ALA A 297 29.13 18.68 -17.20
C ALA A 297 30.44 19.35 -16.75
N LYS A 298 31.55 18.60 -16.73
CA LYS A 298 32.88 19.10 -16.38
C LYS A 298 33.38 20.12 -17.39
N SER A 299 33.20 19.85 -18.69
CA SER A 299 33.57 20.78 -19.77
C SER A 299 32.81 22.09 -19.66
N TRP A 300 31.48 22.03 -19.47
CA TRP A 300 30.62 23.19 -19.35
C TRP A 300 31.00 24.03 -18.12
N LEU A 301 31.14 23.40 -16.95
CA LEU A 301 31.59 24.09 -15.73
C LEU A 301 32.97 24.73 -15.94
N GLY A 302 33.90 24.02 -16.57
CA GLY A 302 35.23 24.53 -16.91
C GLY A 302 35.21 25.78 -17.78
N VAL A 303 34.29 25.88 -18.74
CA VAL A 303 34.14 27.06 -19.61
C VAL A 303 33.46 28.21 -18.88
N GLN A 304 32.45 27.95 -18.04
CA GLN A 304 31.82 29.02 -17.23
C GLN A 304 32.83 29.67 -16.29
N LEU A 305 33.68 28.87 -15.65
CA LEU A 305 34.78 29.36 -14.83
C LEU A 305 35.76 30.22 -15.65
N ASP A 306 36.13 29.80 -16.85
CA ASP A 306 37.06 30.57 -17.70
C ASP A 306 36.46 31.92 -18.12
N LEU A 307 35.15 31.97 -18.36
CA LEU A 307 34.42 33.20 -18.67
C LEU A 307 34.33 34.12 -17.46
N GLU A 308 34.09 33.58 -16.26
CA GLU A 308 34.02 34.38 -15.04
C GLU A 308 35.39 34.95 -14.66
N LEU A 309 36.45 34.13 -14.71
CA LEU A 309 37.82 34.59 -14.50
C LEU A 309 38.26 35.65 -15.52
N ALA A 310 37.69 35.63 -16.74
CA ALA A 310 37.91 36.69 -17.72
C ALA A 310 37.26 38.03 -17.32
N ARG A 311 36.11 37.98 -16.63
CA ARG A 311 35.34 39.17 -16.20
C ARG A 311 35.98 39.85 -14.99
N SER A 312 36.62 39.08 -14.11
CA SER A 312 37.31 39.61 -12.92
C SER A 312 38.58 40.40 -13.22
N GLN A 313 39.06 40.44 -14.47
CA GLN A 313 40.23 41.23 -14.85
C GLN A 313 39.94 42.75 -14.82
N PRO A 314 40.72 43.56 -14.08
CA PRO A 314 40.52 45.01 -14.05
C PRO A 314 40.80 45.65 -15.44
N GLY A 315 39.82 46.35 -16.01
CA GLY A 315 40.01 47.23 -17.19
C GLY A 315 39.49 46.73 -18.55
N ARG A 316 38.76 45.61 -18.63
CA ARG A 316 38.31 45.01 -19.93
C ARG A 316 36.78 44.95 -20.13
N MET A 317 36.03 45.81 -19.45
CA MET A 317 34.55 45.79 -19.40
C MET A 317 33.84 46.06 -20.74
N GLU A 318 34.56 46.51 -21.79
CA GLU A 318 33.98 46.88 -23.10
C GLU A 318 34.06 45.78 -24.18
N GLN A 319 34.90 44.75 -24.05
CA GLN A 319 35.01 43.69 -25.08
C GLN A 319 34.11 42.47 -24.85
N VAL A 320 33.66 42.24 -23.60
CA VAL A 320 32.88 41.03 -23.23
C VAL A 320 31.38 41.15 -23.54
N LYS A 321 30.84 42.38 -23.64
CA LYS A 321 29.43 42.60 -24.00
C LYS A 321 29.06 42.06 -25.39
N SER A 322 30.03 41.94 -26.30
CA SER A 322 29.81 41.37 -27.64
C SER A 322 29.62 39.84 -27.63
N PHE A 323 30.09 39.13 -26.61
CA PHE A 323 30.01 37.66 -26.55
C PHE A 323 28.78 37.15 -25.80
N GLY A 324 28.19 37.96 -24.91
CA GLY A 324 26.95 37.62 -24.21
C GLY A 324 25.73 37.60 -25.17
N ASP A 325 25.67 38.54 -26.11
CA ASP A 325 24.54 38.67 -27.05
C ASP A 325 24.57 37.63 -28.19
N GLU A 326 25.71 37.00 -28.50
CA GLU A 326 25.80 35.98 -29.58
C GLU A 326 25.31 34.58 -29.15
N ILE A 327 25.15 34.30 -27.86
CA ILE A 327 24.58 33.04 -27.37
C ILE A 327 23.04 33.07 -27.43
N GLU A 328 22.41 34.26 -27.41
CA GLU A 328 20.96 34.45 -27.49
C GLU A 328 20.41 34.62 -28.94
N GLY A 329 21.25 34.80 -29.95
CA GLY A 329 20.82 35.02 -31.33
C GLY A 329 20.57 33.74 -32.16
N SER A 330 19.42 33.68 -32.87
CA SER A 330 19.11 32.63 -33.87
C SER A 330 20.13 32.61 -35.03
N PRO A 331 20.50 31.43 -35.56
CA PRO A 331 21.48 31.30 -36.64
C PRO A 331 20.81 31.62 -37.98
N GLY A 332 20.88 32.89 -38.41
CA GLY A 332 20.15 33.29 -39.59
C GLY A 332 20.58 34.61 -40.22
N GLN A 333 21.88 34.93 -40.29
CA GLN A 333 22.43 35.84 -41.30
C GLN A 333 23.97 35.87 -41.22
N MET A 334 24.62 35.10 -42.10
CA MET A 334 26.04 35.23 -42.37
C MET A 334 26.23 36.25 -43.49
N ASN A 335 26.92 37.36 -43.21
CA ASN A 335 27.78 38.08 -44.16
C ASN A 335 28.55 39.20 -43.45
N GLY A 336 29.88 39.10 -43.40
CA GLY A 336 30.76 40.18 -42.98
C GLY A 336 31.96 39.71 -42.18
N ILE A 337 33.06 39.45 -42.89
CA ILE A 337 34.36 39.05 -42.35
C ILE A 337 34.90 40.13 -41.39
N SER A 338 35.09 39.76 -40.13
CA SER A 338 36.24 40.20 -39.34
C SER A 338 36.63 39.04 -38.40
N GLN A 339 37.69 38.31 -38.74
CA GLN A 339 38.25 37.30 -37.85
C GLN A 339 38.82 38.02 -36.62
N PRO A 340 38.37 37.72 -35.39
CA PRO A 340 39.10 38.16 -34.20
C PRO A 340 40.44 37.43 -34.19
N SER A 341 41.51 38.16 -33.85
CA SER A 341 42.88 37.66 -33.84
C SER A 341 42.97 36.37 -33.01
N VAL A 342 43.36 35.26 -33.64
CA VAL A 342 43.61 33.97 -32.99
C VAL A 342 44.92 34.07 -32.18
N GLY A 343 44.82 34.65 -30.99
CA GLY A 343 45.90 34.74 -30.02
C GLY A 343 45.46 34.19 -28.66
N PRO A 344 46.41 33.91 -27.74
CA PRO A 344 46.13 33.38 -26.40
C PRO A 344 45.26 34.32 -25.52
N GLU A 345 44.99 35.54 -25.98
CA GLU A 345 44.13 36.51 -25.29
C GLU A 345 42.62 36.27 -25.44
N SER A 346 42.18 35.48 -26.43
CA SER A 346 40.78 35.10 -26.67
C SER A 346 40.63 33.58 -26.66
N TRP A 347 39.70 33.04 -25.85
CA TRP A 347 39.45 31.60 -25.78
C TRP A 347 39.03 31.03 -27.15
N PRO A 348 39.40 29.79 -27.55
CA PRO A 348 39.06 29.28 -28.87
C PRO A 348 37.54 29.25 -29.07
N VAL A 349 37.04 29.99 -30.07
CA VAL A 349 35.62 30.01 -30.46
C VAL A 349 35.11 28.59 -30.76
N GLN A 350 35.99 27.72 -31.27
CA GLN A 350 35.69 26.32 -31.52
C GLN A 350 35.38 25.53 -30.24
N VAL A 351 36.01 25.83 -29.11
CA VAL A 351 35.74 25.19 -27.82
C VAL A 351 34.44 25.72 -27.21
N LEU A 352 34.17 27.02 -27.36
CA LEU A 352 32.91 27.64 -26.93
C LEU A 352 31.71 27.06 -27.69
N ASN A 353 31.82 26.93 -29.01
CA ASN A 353 30.75 26.41 -29.87
C ASN A 353 30.38 24.94 -29.58
N GLN A 354 31.28 24.19 -28.94
CA GLN A 354 31.01 22.80 -28.55
C GLN A 354 30.15 22.70 -27.28
N GLN A 355 30.12 23.73 -26.43
CA GLN A 355 29.47 23.65 -25.13
C GLN A 355 27.93 23.62 -25.25
N PRO A 356 27.23 22.92 -24.36
CA PRO A 356 25.79 23.08 -24.23
C PRO A 356 25.45 24.50 -23.73
N ARG A 357 24.28 25.03 -24.13
CA ARG A 357 23.83 26.36 -23.67
C ARG A 357 23.40 26.32 -22.21
N ASP A 358 22.63 25.30 -21.87
CA ASP A 358 22.09 25.02 -20.55
C ASP A 358 22.11 23.51 -20.28
N LEU A 359 21.69 23.12 -19.07
CA LEU A 359 21.63 21.71 -18.69
C LEU A 359 20.63 20.92 -19.57
N SER A 360 19.55 21.54 -20.04
CA SER A 360 18.61 20.90 -20.97
C SER A 360 19.30 20.54 -22.30
N ALA A 361 20.05 21.47 -22.89
CA ALA A 361 20.82 21.25 -24.11
C ALA A 361 21.93 20.21 -23.91
N LEU A 362 22.53 20.13 -22.71
CA LEU A 362 23.48 19.07 -22.35
C LEU A 362 22.82 17.70 -22.47
N LEU A 363 21.65 17.54 -21.83
CA LEU A 363 20.90 16.29 -21.85
C LEU A 363 20.41 15.95 -23.26
N GLN A 364 19.98 16.95 -24.05
CA GLN A 364 19.65 16.74 -25.47
C GLN A 364 20.86 16.28 -26.29
N LYS A 365 22.05 16.83 -26.02
CA LYS A 365 23.29 16.39 -26.69
C LYS A 365 23.66 14.94 -26.39
N LEU A 366 23.35 14.42 -25.20
CA LEU A 366 23.51 12.99 -24.89
C LEU A 366 22.57 12.09 -25.74
N HIS A 367 21.41 12.62 -26.14
CA HIS A 367 20.46 11.92 -27.02
C HIS A 367 20.82 12.05 -28.50
N SER A 368 21.49 13.13 -28.93
CA SER A 368 21.94 13.31 -30.31
C SER A 368 23.21 12.50 -30.58
N GLY A 369 23.08 11.32 -31.20
CA GLY A 369 24.19 10.40 -31.51
C GLY A 369 25.25 10.90 -32.51
N GLU A 370 25.37 12.21 -32.74
CA GLU A 370 26.30 12.81 -33.72
C GLU A 370 27.76 12.84 -33.22
N MET A 371 27.96 13.04 -31.91
CA MET A 371 29.29 13.16 -31.29
C MET A 371 29.54 12.16 -30.16
N VAL A 372 28.52 11.39 -29.76
CA VAL A 372 28.54 10.46 -28.62
C VAL A 372 28.40 9.04 -29.13
N HIS A 373 29.03 8.09 -28.44
CA HIS A 373 28.95 6.66 -28.76
C HIS A 373 27.49 6.17 -28.74
N GLU A 374 27.10 5.31 -29.69
CA GLU A 374 25.70 4.85 -29.86
C GLU A 374 25.12 4.20 -28.59
N VAL A 375 25.95 3.48 -27.84
CA VAL A 375 25.59 2.86 -26.55
C VAL A 375 25.02 3.90 -25.57
N VAL A 376 25.58 5.10 -25.54
CA VAL A 376 25.11 6.18 -24.64
C VAL A 376 23.70 6.62 -25.02
N THR A 377 23.43 6.78 -26.32
CA THR A 377 22.09 7.17 -26.80
C THR A 377 21.04 6.12 -26.49
N GLN A 378 21.40 4.82 -26.49
CA GLN A 378 20.48 3.76 -26.08
C GLN A 378 20.24 3.78 -24.55
N VAL A 379 21.30 3.91 -23.76
CA VAL A 379 21.22 3.97 -22.28
C VAL A 379 20.43 5.20 -21.79
N CYS A 380 20.44 6.31 -22.52
CA CYS A 380 19.59 7.47 -22.22
C CYS A 380 18.08 7.16 -22.20
N LYS A 381 17.65 6.08 -22.88
CA LYS A 381 16.24 5.65 -22.91
C LYS A 381 15.86 4.76 -21.73
N GLU A 382 16.81 4.27 -20.96
CA GLU A 382 16.54 3.46 -19.77
C GLU A 382 15.80 4.30 -18.70
N GLN A 383 14.84 3.67 -18.01
CA GLN A 383 13.98 4.37 -17.04
C GLN A 383 14.78 5.04 -15.92
N GLN A 384 15.83 4.38 -15.41
CA GLN A 384 16.72 4.95 -14.39
C GLN A 384 17.40 6.23 -14.88
N ARG A 385 17.97 6.22 -16.09
CA ARG A 385 18.64 7.42 -16.64
C ARG A 385 17.66 8.55 -16.90
N GLN A 386 16.45 8.22 -17.32
CA GLN A 386 15.40 9.24 -17.44
C GLN A 386 15.11 9.91 -16.09
N ILE A 387 15.04 9.15 -15.00
CA ILE A 387 14.88 9.71 -13.64
C ILE A 387 16.08 10.58 -13.27
N GLU A 388 17.30 10.07 -13.37
CA GLU A 388 18.53 10.80 -13.03
C GLU A 388 18.62 12.12 -13.79
N MET A 389 18.38 12.10 -15.11
CA MET A 389 18.40 13.30 -15.95
C MET A 389 17.33 14.32 -15.56
N LYS A 390 16.14 13.89 -15.11
CA LYS A 390 15.09 14.80 -14.64
C LYS A 390 15.37 15.33 -13.23
N LEU A 391 15.98 14.52 -12.38
CA LEU A 391 16.49 14.94 -11.07
C LEU A 391 17.58 16.01 -11.23
N MET A 392 18.49 15.83 -12.19
CA MET A 392 19.51 16.84 -12.53
C MET A 392 18.89 18.18 -12.92
N LEU A 393 17.69 18.19 -13.54
CA LEU A 393 16.97 19.43 -13.88
C LEU A 393 16.18 20.03 -12.70
N GLY A 394 16.16 19.38 -11.52
CA GLY A 394 15.39 19.80 -10.36
C GLY A 394 13.87 19.66 -10.51
N ASN A 395 13.38 18.92 -11.52
CA ASN A 395 11.94 18.79 -11.80
C ASN A 395 11.34 17.54 -11.14
N ILE A 396 11.24 17.56 -9.81
CA ILE A 396 10.65 16.48 -9.01
C ILE A 396 9.19 16.16 -9.38
N PRO A 397 8.27 17.12 -9.61
CA PRO A 397 6.89 16.78 -10.00
C PRO A 397 6.82 15.93 -11.26
N HIS A 398 7.66 16.23 -12.25
CA HIS A 398 7.72 15.45 -13.48
C HIS A 398 8.32 14.06 -13.29
N VAL A 399 9.25 13.88 -12.35
CA VAL A 399 9.76 12.56 -11.96
C VAL A 399 8.63 11.69 -11.41
N LEU A 400 7.78 12.24 -10.53
CA LEU A 400 6.62 11.52 -9.99
C LEU A 400 5.62 11.13 -11.09
N GLN A 401 5.35 12.04 -12.04
CA GLN A 401 4.49 11.75 -13.19
C GLN A 401 5.06 10.67 -14.10
N LEU A 402 6.38 10.67 -14.36
CA LEU A 402 7.04 9.64 -15.16
C LEU A 402 6.96 8.28 -14.48
N ILE A 403 7.28 8.20 -13.19
CA ILE A 403 7.16 6.97 -12.40
C ILE A 403 5.71 6.47 -12.45
N TRP A 404 4.73 7.34 -12.19
CA TRP A 404 3.32 6.99 -12.28
C TRP A 404 2.95 6.46 -13.67
N SER A 405 3.41 7.09 -14.75
CA SER A 405 3.12 6.65 -16.12
C SER A 405 3.63 5.24 -16.46
N TRP A 406 4.65 4.75 -15.75
CA TRP A 406 5.21 3.41 -15.95
C TRP A 406 4.57 2.35 -15.06
N ILE A 407 3.96 2.75 -13.93
CA ILE A 407 3.34 1.84 -12.97
C ILE A 407 1.81 1.89 -12.99
N ALA A 408 1.21 2.89 -13.65
CA ALA A 408 -0.22 3.05 -13.72
C ALA A 408 -0.86 1.85 -14.43
N PRO A 409 -2.03 1.37 -13.95
CA PRO A 409 -2.78 0.33 -14.64
C PRO A 409 -3.21 0.83 -16.04
N SER A 410 -3.25 -0.07 -17.02
CA SER A 410 -3.76 0.29 -18.36
C SER A 410 -5.26 0.61 -18.29
N GLU A 411 -5.73 1.53 -19.14
CA GLU A 411 -7.16 1.91 -19.16
C GLU A 411 -8.10 0.74 -19.48
N ASP A 412 -7.59 -0.36 -20.04
CA ASP A 412 -8.34 -1.58 -20.34
C ASP A 412 -8.44 -2.57 -19.16
N ASP A 413 -7.66 -2.39 -18.08
CA ASP A 413 -7.66 -3.28 -16.92
C ASP A 413 -8.66 -2.79 -15.86
N GLN A 414 -9.80 -3.48 -15.73
CA GLN A 414 -10.82 -3.19 -14.71
C GLN A 414 -10.34 -3.41 -13.27
N ASN A 415 -9.16 -4.00 -13.06
CA ASN A 415 -8.57 -4.27 -11.76
C ASN A 415 -7.46 -3.26 -11.45
N VAL A 416 -7.84 -2.12 -10.87
CA VAL A 416 -6.94 -1.08 -10.31
C VAL A 416 -5.95 -1.65 -9.27
N PHE A 417 -6.22 -2.85 -8.79
CA PHE A 417 -5.54 -3.53 -7.69
C PHE A 417 -4.51 -4.59 -8.13
N ARG A 418 -4.11 -4.65 -9.41
CA ARG A 418 -2.93 -5.45 -9.80
C ARG A 418 -1.70 -4.55 -9.88
N PRO A 419 -0.53 -4.99 -9.41
CA PRO A 419 0.70 -4.26 -9.64
C PRO A 419 1.09 -4.30 -11.12
N HIS A 420 1.28 -3.12 -11.72
CA HIS A 420 1.76 -2.94 -13.09
C HIS A 420 3.14 -2.29 -13.09
N GLY A 421 4.00 -2.71 -14.02
CA GLY A 421 5.34 -2.14 -14.19
C GLY A 421 6.46 -2.95 -13.52
N ASP A 422 7.67 -2.41 -13.61
CA ASP A 422 8.87 -3.03 -13.05
C ASP A 422 8.88 -2.94 -11.50
N PRO A 423 9.08 -4.06 -10.77
CA PRO A 423 9.07 -4.06 -9.30
C PRO A 423 10.04 -3.08 -8.64
N GLN A 424 11.23 -2.90 -9.22
CA GLN A 424 12.23 -1.97 -8.68
C GLN A 424 11.78 -0.53 -8.86
N MET A 425 11.13 -0.21 -9.97
CA MET A 425 10.54 1.11 -10.20
C MET A 425 9.41 1.44 -9.22
N ILE A 426 8.52 0.48 -8.94
CA ILE A 426 7.44 0.64 -7.96
C ILE A 426 8.04 0.91 -6.56
N ARG A 427 9.03 0.09 -6.15
CA ARG A 427 9.73 0.26 -4.88
C ARG A 427 10.41 1.61 -4.79
N PHE A 428 11.22 1.98 -5.79
CA PHE A 428 11.93 3.26 -5.85
C PHE A 428 10.95 4.43 -5.74
N GLY A 429 9.84 4.39 -6.51
CA GLY A 429 8.80 5.40 -6.46
C GLY A 429 8.21 5.58 -5.07
N ALA A 430 7.81 4.49 -4.40
CA ALA A 430 7.25 4.56 -3.06
C ALA A 430 8.24 5.15 -2.05
N HIS A 431 9.50 4.70 -2.08
CA HIS A 431 10.55 5.18 -1.19
C HIS A 431 10.87 6.66 -1.44
N LEU A 432 10.95 7.09 -2.71
CA LEU A 432 11.14 8.50 -3.08
C LEU A 432 10.00 9.36 -2.55
N VAL A 433 8.73 8.93 -2.70
CA VAL A 433 7.57 9.67 -2.17
C VAL A 433 7.65 9.79 -0.65
N LEU A 434 8.00 8.73 0.08
CA LEU A 434 8.16 8.78 1.53
C LEU A 434 9.24 9.77 1.97
N VAL A 435 10.39 9.77 1.31
CA VAL A 435 11.48 10.71 1.58
C VAL A 435 11.06 12.15 1.27
N LEU A 436 10.40 12.38 0.12
CA LEU A 436 9.88 13.71 -0.25
C LEU A 436 8.83 14.20 0.76
N ARG A 437 7.92 13.33 1.20
CA ARG A 437 6.92 13.68 2.23
C ARG A 437 7.56 14.03 3.56
N TYR A 438 8.64 13.34 3.95
CA TYR A 438 9.37 13.61 5.19
C TYR A 438 10.17 14.93 5.15
N LEU A 439 10.79 15.24 4.01
CA LEU A 439 11.69 16.40 3.88
C LEU A 439 10.98 17.69 3.50
N LEU A 440 9.83 17.61 2.82
CA LEU A 440 9.21 18.76 2.17
C LEU A 440 7.83 19.12 2.73
N THR A 441 7.46 18.61 3.91
CA THR A 441 6.11 18.78 4.46
C THR A 441 5.78 20.23 4.84
N ASP A 442 6.76 21.06 5.19
CA ASP A 442 6.53 22.42 5.68
C ASP A 442 6.98 23.54 4.73
N GLU A 443 7.80 23.24 3.70
CA GLU A 443 8.50 24.26 2.90
C GLU A 443 7.96 24.46 1.47
N LEU A 444 6.95 23.69 1.04
CA LEU A 444 6.50 23.68 -0.37
C LEU A 444 5.30 24.58 -0.68
N LYS A 445 5.33 25.15 -1.89
CA LYS A 445 4.17 25.81 -2.51
C LYS A 445 3.00 24.83 -2.70
N ASP A 446 1.79 25.29 -2.40
CA ASP A 446 0.53 24.53 -2.46
C ASP A 446 0.33 23.60 -3.69
N PRO A 447 0.62 23.99 -4.94
CA PRO A 447 0.37 23.12 -6.09
C PRO A 447 1.26 21.87 -6.12
N PHE A 448 2.55 21.99 -5.77
CA PHE A 448 3.43 20.82 -5.75
C PHE A 448 3.13 19.88 -4.58
N ARG A 449 2.74 20.44 -3.43
CA ARG A 449 2.25 19.65 -2.31
C ARG A 449 1.05 18.79 -2.72
N LYS A 450 0.10 19.37 -3.46
CA LYS A 450 -1.06 18.63 -3.96
C LYS A 450 -0.64 17.50 -4.90
N ASP A 451 0.20 17.78 -5.89
CA ASP A 451 0.68 16.75 -6.83
C ASP A 451 1.46 15.62 -6.12
N LEU A 452 2.27 15.96 -5.11
CA LEU A 452 2.99 14.98 -4.29
C LEU A 452 2.04 14.10 -3.46
N MET A 453 0.94 14.65 -2.96
CA MET A 453 -0.06 13.86 -2.24
C MET A 453 -0.86 12.98 -3.19
N ASP A 454 -1.38 13.55 -4.29
CA ASP A 454 -2.23 12.84 -5.25
C ASP A 454 -1.46 11.74 -5.99
N ALA A 455 -0.33 12.06 -6.63
CA ALA A 455 0.49 11.07 -7.33
C ALA A 455 1.21 10.14 -6.35
N GLY A 456 1.65 10.67 -5.21
CA GLY A 456 2.33 9.87 -4.19
C GLY A 456 1.43 8.81 -3.57
N ASP A 457 0.16 9.13 -3.32
CA ASP A 457 -0.82 8.17 -2.81
C ASP A 457 -1.05 7.03 -3.80
N LEU A 458 -1.09 7.34 -5.11
CA LEU A 458 -1.24 6.34 -6.16
C LEU A 458 -0.01 5.40 -6.23
N ILE A 459 1.20 5.96 -6.12
CA ILE A 459 2.46 5.18 -6.13
C ILE A 459 2.56 4.29 -4.89
N ILE A 460 2.31 4.83 -3.69
CA ILE A 460 2.34 4.08 -2.43
C ILE A 460 1.27 2.99 -2.43
N HIS A 461 0.06 3.29 -2.92
CA HIS A 461 -1.01 2.30 -3.06
C HIS A 461 -0.58 1.14 -3.95
N MET A 462 0.03 1.43 -5.10
CA MET A 462 0.52 0.41 -6.02
C MET A 462 1.60 -0.47 -5.38
N TYR A 463 2.50 0.13 -4.61
CA TYR A 463 3.52 -0.62 -3.90
C TYR A 463 2.96 -1.50 -2.77
N ALA A 464 1.98 -1.00 -2.00
CA ALA A 464 1.30 -1.80 -1.00
C ALA A 464 0.56 -3.00 -1.64
N MET A 465 -0.03 -2.81 -2.81
CA MET A 465 -0.63 -3.91 -3.59
C MET A 465 0.41 -4.90 -4.13
N PHE A 466 1.60 -4.43 -4.53
CA PHE A 466 2.72 -5.29 -4.91
C PHE A 466 3.22 -6.14 -3.73
N LEU A 467 3.41 -5.54 -2.55
CA LEU A 467 3.79 -6.28 -1.33
C LEU A 467 2.75 -7.35 -0.99
N PHE A 468 1.47 -7.02 -1.14
CA PHE A 468 0.37 -7.95 -0.93
C PHE A 468 0.33 -9.10 -1.97
N SER A 469 0.68 -8.84 -3.23
CA SER A 469 0.77 -9.91 -4.24
C SER A 469 1.95 -10.86 -4.00
N GLU A 470 3.06 -10.34 -3.46
CA GLU A 470 4.27 -11.12 -3.14
C GLU A 470 4.22 -11.78 -1.74
N HIS A 471 3.05 -11.80 -1.07
CA HIS A 471 2.86 -12.42 0.25
C HIS A 471 3.67 -11.79 1.40
N HIS A 472 3.94 -10.48 1.28
CA HIS A 472 4.56 -9.65 2.31
C HIS A 472 3.50 -8.81 3.04
N GLU A 473 2.44 -9.44 3.54
CA GLU A 473 1.32 -8.74 4.18
C GLU A 473 1.74 -7.95 5.44
N GLU A 474 2.79 -8.40 6.13
CA GLU A 474 3.36 -7.72 7.31
C GLU A 474 3.89 -6.30 7.05
N LEU A 475 4.29 -5.98 5.82
CA LEU A 475 4.84 -4.67 5.47
C LEU A 475 3.77 -3.68 4.98
N VAL A 476 2.58 -4.16 4.62
CA VAL A 476 1.52 -3.35 4.02
C VAL A 476 1.14 -2.14 4.89
N GLY A 477 1.01 -2.31 6.20
CA GLY A 477 0.61 -1.27 7.15
C GLY A 477 1.58 -0.09 7.21
N VAL A 478 2.88 -0.36 7.02
CA VAL A 478 3.93 0.67 6.96
C VAL A 478 3.66 1.69 5.87
N TYR A 479 3.21 1.21 4.71
CA TYR A 479 2.97 2.03 3.52
C TYR A 479 1.52 2.54 3.49
N ALA A 480 0.56 1.70 3.87
CA ALA A 480 -0.86 2.05 3.89
C ALA A 480 -1.18 3.18 4.88
N SER A 481 -0.46 3.26 6.02
CA SER A 481 -0.61 4.34 7.00
C SER A 481 -0.20 5.73 6.48
N GLN A 482 0.51 5.78 5.35
CA GLN A 482 0.94 7.02 4.70
C GLN A 482 -0.07 7.52 3.66
N LEU A 483 -1.08 6.72 3.31
CA LEU A 483 -2.12 7.08 2.35
C LEU A 483 -3.18 8.00 2.96
N ALA A 484 -3.89 8.76 2.12
CA ALA A 484 -5.12 9.44 2.54
C ALA A 484 -6.15 8.44 3.12
N ARG A 485 -6.91 8.88 4.13
CA ARG A 485 -7.92 8.11 4.87
C ARG A 485 -8.76 7.18 3.98
N HIS A 486 -9.42 7.72 2.96
CA HIS A 486 -10.29 6.94 2.06
C HIS A 486 -9.52 5.82 1.32
N ARG A 487 -8.33 6.10 0.80
CA ARG A 487 -7.50 5.11 0.07
C ARG A 487 -6.95 4.04 0.99
N CYS A 488 -6.55 4.42 2.21
CA CYS A 488 -6.08 3.48 3.23
C CYS A 488 -7.18 2.47 3.58
N ILE A 489 -8.40 2.98 3.84
CA ILE A 489 -9.56 2.15 4.17
C ILE A 489 -9.90 1.22 3.00
N ASP A 490 -10.05 1.77 1.80
CA ASP A 490 -10.41 0.98 0.61
C ASP A 490 -9.36 -0.12 0.30
N LEU A 491 -8.07 0.18 0.51
CA LEU A 491 -6.97 -0.77 0.34
C LEU A 491 -7.11 -1.98 1.28
N PHE A 492 -7.23 -1.74 2.59
CA PHE A 492 -7.37 -2.82 3.57
C PHE A 492 -8.68 -3.60 3.38
N VAL A 493 -9.79 -2.91 3.12
CA VAL A 493 -11.08 -3.55 2.82
C VAL A 493 -10.92 -4.51 1.63
N HIS A 494 -10.29 -4.05 0.55
CA HIS A 494 -10.04 -4.89 -0.62
C HIS A 494 -9.16 -6.11 -0.31
N MET A 495 -8.06 -5.92 0.42
CA MET A 495 -7.15 -7.01 0.79
C MET A 495 -7.81 -8.06 1.68
N MET A 496 -8.62 -7.63 2.66
CA MET A 496 -9.35 -8.50 3.57
C MET A 496 -10.44 -9.29 2.83
N GLU A 497 -11.13 -8.67 1.86
CA GLU A 497 -12.08 -9.37 0.99
C GLU A 497 -11.38 -10.43 0.11
N LEU A 498 -10.22 -10.10 -0.47
CA LEU A 498 -9.46 -11.03 -1.32
C LEU A 498 -8.91 -12.24 -0.55
N ARG A 499 -8.57 -12.07 0.74
CA ARG A 499 -7.99 -13.12 1.60
C ARG A 499 -9.01 -13.79 2.52
N LEU A 500 -10.31 -13.59 2.27
CA LEU A 500 -11.38 -14.18 3.07
C LEU A 500 -11.28 -15.72 3.15
N ASN A 501 -10.87 -16.37 2.07
CA ASN A 501 -10.72 -17.84 2.01
C ASN A 501 -9.27 -18.32 2.26
N SER A 502 -8.35 -17.44 2.63
CA SER A 502 -6.96 -17.80 2.94
C SER A 502 -6.81 -18.38 4.34
N SER A 503 -5.63 -18.95 4.62
CA SER A 503 -5.33 -19.54 5.94
C SER A 503 -5.38 -18.49 7.05
N VAL A 504 -5.67 -18.95 8.27
CA VAL A 504 -5.74 -18.10 9.48
C VAL A 504 -4.44 -17.31 9.68
N HIS A 505 -3.28 -17.91 9.37
CA HIS A 505 -1.98 -17.26 9.48
C HIS A 505 -1.85 -16.04 8.54
N VAL A 506 -2.29 -16.16 7.28
CA VAL A 506 -2.23 -15.05 6.31
C VAL A 506 -3.18 -13.93 6.71
N LYS A 507 -4.38 -14.26 7.17
CA LYS A 507 -5.33 -13.28 7.71
C LYS A 507 -4.73 -12.56 8.93
N TYR A 508 -4.13 -13.31 9.85
CA TYR A 508 -3.51 -12.71 11.03
C TYR A 508 -2.41 -11.72 10.69
N LYS A 509 -1.58 -11.97 9.65
CA LYS A 509 -0.58 -11.00 9.17
C LYS A 509 -1.21 -9.68 8.72
N ILE A 510 -2.31 -9.72 7.97
CA ILE A 510 -3.03 -8.50 7.51
C ILE A 510 -3.62 -7.75 8.70
N PHE A 511 -4.23 -8.49 9.63
CA PHE A 511 -4.76 -7.93 10.87
C PHE A 511 -3.67 -7.23 11.69
N LEU A 512 -2.54 -7.91 11.90
CA LEU A 512 -1.36 -7.36 12.59
C LEU A 512 -0.87 -6.08 11.91
N SER A 513 -0.70 -6.14 10.59
CA SER A 513 -0.24 -5.02 9.76
C SER A 513 -1.15 -3.80 9.89
N ALA A 514 -2.47 -3.99 9.96
CA ALA A 514 -3.39 -2.90 10.21
C ALA A 514 -3.30 -2.38 11.67
N MET A 515 -3.26 -3.27 12.66
CA MET A 515 -3.28 -2.91 14.08
C MET A 515 -1.99 -2.22 14.55
N GLU A 516 -0.83 -2.57 14.02
CA GLU A 516 0.45 -1.97 14.44
C GLU A 516 0.64 -0.55 13.92
N TYR A 517 0.06 -0.21 12.77
CA TYR A 517 0.33 1.04 12.05
C TYR A 517 -0.87 1.99 11.94
N LEU A 518 -2.09 1.54 12.25
CA LEU A 518 -3.30 2.36 12.25
C LEU A 518 -3.87 2.52 13.67
N PRO A 519 -4.46 3.69 13.99
CA PRO A 519 -5.23 3.82 15.23
C PRO A 519 -6.47 2.91 15.19
N PHE A 520 -6.90 2.43 16.37
CA PHE A 520 -8.11 1.61 16.46
C PHE A 520 -9.36 2.40 16.05
N SER A 521 -9.59 3.54 16.70
CA SER A 521 -10.72 4.45 16.45
C SER A 521 -10.23 5.78 15.84
N SER A 522 -11.11 6.51 15.13
CA SER A 522 -10.76 7.79 14.51
C SER A 522 -10.61 8.90 15.56
N GLY A 523 -9.36 9.16 15.96
CA GLY A 523 -9.01 10.30 16.82
C GLY A 523 -8.68 11.59 16.06
N ASP A 524 -8.13 11.46 14.85
CA ASP A 524 -7.74 12.58 13.96
C ASP A 524 -8.43 12.40 12.59
N ASP A 525 -9.04 13.46 12.06
CA ASP A 525 -9.78 13.44 10.78
C ASP A 525 -8.95 13.03 9.54
N LEU A 526 -7.61 13.03 9.67
CA LEU A 526 -6.67 12.89 8.56
C LEU A 526 -6.30 11.44 8.22
N LYS A 527 -6.48 10.47 9.14
CA LYS A 527 -6.02 9.08 8.97
C LYS A 527 -7.16 8.07 9.03
N GLY A 528 -6.98 6.94 8.32
CA GLY A 528 -7.88 5.79 8.43
C GLY A 528 -7.71 5.08 9.77
N SER A 529 -8.80 4.54 10.29
CA SER A 529 -8.82 3.73 11.50
C SER A 529 -9.20 2.29 11.19
N PHE A 530 -8.77 1.36 12.05
CA PHE A 530 -9.14 -0.05 11.90
C PHE A 530 -10.64 -0.29 12.09
N GLU A 531 -11.27 0.47 12.99
CA GLU A 531 -12.71 0.46 13.18
C GLU A 531 -13.46 0.75 11.87
N GLU A 532 -13.07 1.80 11.14
CA GLU A 532 -13.69 2.15 9.86
C GLU A 532 -13.48 1.07 8.79
N ILE A 533 -12.29 0.47 8.75
CA ILE A 533 -11.98 -0.66 7.87
C ILE A 533 -12.93 -1.81 8.16
N ILE A 534 -13.03 -2.23 9.41
CA ILE A 534 -13.83 -3.39 9.81
C ILE A 534 -15.32 -3.14 9.61
N GLU A 535 -15.85 -1.98 9.98
CA GLU A 535 -17.26 -1.64 9.74
C GLU A 535 -17.59 -1.69 8.23
N ARG A 536 -16.67 -1.20 7.39
CA ARG A 536 -16.82 -1.28 5.93
C ARG A 536 -16.76 -2.71 5.41
N VAL A 537 -15.85 -3.56 5.92
CA VAL A 537 -15.77 -4.98 5.56
C VAL A 537 -17.04 -5.72 5.99
N LEU A 538 -17.52 -5.51 7.20
CA LEU A 538 -18.72 -6.15 7.75
C LEU A 538 -19.98 -5.74 6.97
N SER A 539 -20.13 -4.45 6.69
CA SER A 539 -21.22 -3.93 5.84
C SER A 539 -21.18 -4.54 4.44
N ARG A 540 -20.02 -4.52 3.77
CA ARG A 540 -19.86 -5.06 2.41
C ARG A 540 -20.03 -6.58 2.35
N SER A 541 -19.78 -7.29 3.45
CA SER A 541 -19.99 -8.74 3.51
C SER A 541 -21.46 -9.14 3.43
N ARG A 542 -22.37 -8.25 3.85
CA ARG A 542 -23.84 -8.43 3.78
C ARG A 542 -24.44 -7.89 2.49
N GLU A 543 -23.66 -7.21 1.63
CA GLU A 543 -24.11 -6.79 0.30
C GLU A 543 -24.17 -7.99 -0.65
N ILE A 544 -25.25 -8.08 -1.42
CA ILE A 544 -25.41 -9.15 -2.41
C ILE A 544 -24.55 -8.79 -3.63
N LYS A 545 -23.52 -9.60 -3.89
CA LYS A 545 -22.63 -9.40 -5.04
C LYS A 545 -23.30 -9.88 -6.32
N LEU A 546 -23.08 -9.16 -7.43
CA LEU A 546 -23.42 -9.57 -8.81
C LEU A 546 -22.64 -10.85 -9.17
N GLY A 547 -23.12 -11.99 -8.73
CA GLY A 547 -22.60 -13.29 -9.15
C GLY A 547 -22.97 -13.54 -10.61
N LYS A 548 -21.98 -13.83 -11.46
CA LYS A 548 -22.27 -14.64 -12.65
C LYS A 548 -22.67 -16.01 -12.12
N TYR A 549 -23.97 -16.24 -11.95
CA TYR A 549 -24.52 -17.54 -11.58
C TYR A 549 -23.89 -18.60 -12.47
N ASP A 550 -23.12 -19.50 -11.86
CA ASP A 550 -22.63 -20.65 -12.60
C ASP A 550 -23.85 -21.52 -12.92
N LYS A 551 -24.16 -21.72 -14.20
CA LYS A 551 -25.39 -22.39 -14.67
C LYS A 551 -25.49 -23.85 -14.20
N SER A 552 -24.45 -24.34 -13.53
CA SER A 552 -24.26 -25.69 -13.02
C SER A 552 -24.80 -25.92 -11.59
N THR A 553 -25.02 -24.87 -10.80
CA THR A 553 -25.37 -24.97 -9.37
C THR A 553 -26.69 -24.25 -9.05
N ASP A 554 -27.47 -24.84 -8.14
CA ASP A 554 -28.75 -24.30 -7.68
C ASP A 554 -28.56 -22.93 -7.00
N VAL A 555 -29.40 -21.96 -7.39
CA VAL A 555 -29.35 -20.57 -6.91
C VAL A 555 -29.59 -20.53 -5.40
N ALA A 556 -30.53 -21.32 -4.88
CA ALA A 556 -30.82 -21.38 -3.46
C ALA A 556 -29.61 -21.89 -2.66
N GLU A 557 -28.94 -22.94 -3.16
CA GLU A 557 -27.73 -23.47 -2.52
C GLU A 557 -26.56 -22.48 -2.53
N GLN A 558 -26.38 -21.71 -3.61
CA GLN A 558 -25.37 -20.66 -3.64
C GLN A 558 -25.65 -19.56 -2.59
N HIS A 559 -26.91 -19.15 -2.43
CA HIS A 559 -27.31 -18.21 -1.38
C HIS A 559 -27.08 -18.78 0.02
N ARG A 560 -27.30 -20.08 0.23
CA ARG A 560 -26.96 -20.75 1.49
C ARG A 560 -25.46 -20.76 1.76
N LEU A 561 -24.63 -20.98 0.74
CA LEU A 561 -23.17 -20.91 0.86
C LEU A 561 -22.64 -19.49 1.14
N GLN A 562 -23.41 -18.43 0.83
CA GLN A 562 -23.06 -17.07 1.25
C GLN A 562 -23.10 -16.89 2.78
N SER A 563 -23.87 -17.70 3.52
CA SER A 563 -23.87 -17.67 4.99
C SER A 563 -22.47 -17.95 5.57
N LEU A 564 -21.73 -18.89 4.98
CA LEU A 564 -20.35 -19.18 5.36
C LEU A 564 -19.46 -17.96 5.08
N GLN A 565 -19.57 -17.33 3.91
CA GLN A 565 -18.75 -16.16 3.57
C GLN A 565 -18.98 -14.99 4.55
N LYS A 566 -20.24 -14.74 4.92
CA LYS A 566 -20.58 -13.74 5.96
C LYS A 566 -19.96 -14.09 7.31
N ALA A 567 -20.03 -15.36 7.72
CA ALA A 567 -19.45 -15.84 8.96
C ALA A 567 -17.92 -15.67 9.00
N MET A 568 -17.24 -15.95 7.89
CA MET A 568 -15.78 -15.86 7.78
C MET A 568 -15.22 -14.46 8.02
N VAL A 569 -16.02 -13.40 7.87
CA VAL A 569 -15.60 -12.02 8.14
C VAL A 569 -15.48 -11.76 9.65
N ILE A 570 -16.28 -12.43 10.48
CA ILE A 570 -16.20 -12.26 11.94
C ILE A 570 -14.85 -12.73 12.51
N GLN A 571 -14.15 -13.63 11.81
CA GLN A 571 -12.81 -14.08 12.21
C GLN A 571 -11.82 -12.91 12.37
N TRP A 572 -11.96 -11.83 11.59
CA TRP A 572 -11.10 -10.64 11.71
C TRP A 572 -11.22 -9.95 13.08
N LEU A 573 -12.39 -10.04 13.71
CA LEU A 573 -12.66 -9.49 15.04
C LEU A 573 -12.23 -10.42 16.18
N CYS A 574 -11.98 -11.70 15.87
CA CYS A 574 -11.65 -12.73 16.86
C CYS A 574 -10.13 -12.90 17.06
N PHE A 575 -9.30 -12.14 16.35
CA PHE A 575 -7.86 -12.18 16.52
C PHE A 575 -7.41 -11.43 17.79
N THR A 576 -6.45 -12.01 18.50
CA THR A 576 -5.82 -11.35 19.64
C THR A 576 -4.94 -10.20 19.14
N PRO A 577 -5.17 -8.96 19.60
CA PRO A 577 -4.33 -7.81 19.24
C PRO A 577 -2.87 -8.02 19.67
N PRO A 578 -1.89 -7.49 18.91
CA PRO A 578 -0.50 -7.63 19.27
C PRO A 578 -0.17 -6.86 20.55
N SER A 579 0.77 -7.36 21.36
CA SER A 579 1.17 -6.69 22.62
C SER A 579 1.90 -5.35 22.42
N THR A 580 2.17 -4.96 21.17
CA THR A 580 2.88 -3.74 20.78
C THR A 580 1.99 -2.50 20.84
N ILE A 581 0.66 -2.64 20.75
CA ILE A 581 -0.27 -1.51 20.82
C ILE A 581 -0.53 -1.07 22.27
N ALA A 582 -0.82 0.22 22.46
CA ALA A 582 -1.33 0.71 23.72
C ALA A 582 -2.77 0.19 23.94
N ASP A 583 -3.19 0.06 25.20
CA ASP A 583 -4.58 -0.26 25.57
C ASP A 583 -5.14 -1.57 24.98
N VAL A 584 -4.29 -2.60 24.85
CA VAL A 584 -4.65 -3.94 24.35
C VAL A 584 -5.95 -4.47 24.96
N LYS A 585 -6.18 -4.25 26.26
CA LYS A 585 -7.39 -4.70 26.96
C LYS A 585 -8.65 -4.01 26.45
N ASP A 586 -8.61 -2.69 26.26
CA ASP A 586 -9.72 -1.90 25.76
C ASP A 586 -10.02 -2.24 24.29
N VAL A 587 -8.97 -2.35 23.47
CA VAL A 587 -9.09 -2.78 22.06
C VAL A 587 -9.69 -4.19 21.97
N SER A 588 -9.25 -5.12 22.81
CA SER A 588 -9.78 -6.50 22.84
C SER A 588 -11.26 -6.51 23.23
N ALA A 589 -11.67 -5.71 24.22
CA ALA A 589 -13.07 -5.59 24.61
C ALA A 589 -13.93 -5.00 23.47
N LYS A 590 -13.44 -3.96 22.79
CA LYS A 590 -14.09 -3.32 21.64
C LYS A 590 -14.23 -4.26 20.43
N LEU A 591 -13.23 -5.11 20.18
CA LEU A 591 -13.29 -6.14 19.14
C LEU A 591 -14.32 -7.21 19.48
N LEU A 592 -14.32 -7.70 20.72
CA LEU A 592 -15.27 -8.72 21.19
C LEU A 592 -16.72 -8.21 21.15
N LEU A 593 -16.96 -6.97 21.59
CA LEU A 593 -18.29 -6.35 21.52
C LEU A 593 -18.80 -6.31 20.06
N ARG A 594 -17.96 -5.87 19.12
CA ARG A 594 -18.30 -5.88 17.68
C ARG A 594 -18.53 -7.30 17.19
N ALA A 595 -17.70 -8.26 17.58
CA ALA A 595 -17.85 -9.66 17.19
C ALA A 595 -19.23 -10.18 17.62
N LEU A 596 -19.64 -9.91 18.87
CA LEU A 596 -20.95 -10.27 19.39
C LEU A 596 -22.10 -9.58 18.65
N ILE A 597 -22.05 -8.25 18.47
CA ILE A 597 -23.09 -7.48 17.76
C ILE A 597 -23.30 -8.05 16.35
N HIS A 598 -22.22 -8.19 15.58
CA HIS A 598 -22.32 -8.64 14.19
C HIS A 598 -22.64 -10.14 14.08
N SER A 599 -22.18 -10.98 15.00
CA SER A 599 -22.61 -12.38 15.07
C SER A 599 -24.09 -12.51 15.38
N ASN A 600 -24.65 -11.73 16.31
CA ASN A 600 -26.09 -11.73 16.62
C ASN A 600 -26.92 -11.31 15.41
N ILE A 601 -26.48 -10.30 14.64
CA ILE A 601 -27.11 -9.93 13.37
C ILE A 601 -27.14 -11.12 12.40
N LEU A 602 -26.01 -11.81 12.23
CA LEU A 602 -25.91 -12.95 11.32
C LEU A 602 -26.70 -14.18 11.81
N PHE A 603 -26.74 -14.45 13.12
CA PHE A 603 -27.53 -15.55 13.68
C PHE A 603 -29.02 -15.36 13.41
N ARG A 604 -29.55 -14.13 13.55
CA ARG A 604 -30.94 -13.80 13.18
C ARG A 604 -31.21 -14.15 11.73
N GLU A 605 -30.32 -13.77 10.81
CA GLU A 605 -30.46 -14.09 9.38
C GLU A 605 -30.38 -15.60 9.14
N PHE A 606 -29.37 -16.27 9.68
CA PHE A 606 -29.12 -17.70 9.45
C PHE A 606 -30.23 -18.59 10.01
N ALA A 607 -30.81 -18.23 11.15
CA ALA A 607 -31.89 -18.98 11.78
C ALA A 607 -33.14 -18.99 10.89
N LEU A 608 -33.47 -17.86 10.27
CA LEU A 608 -34.62 -17.72 9.36
C LEU A 608 -34.44 -18.49 8.04
N ILE A 609 -33.20 -18.72 7.59
CA ILE A 609 -32.89 -19.60 6.44
C ILE A 609 -33.00 -21.09 6.84
N SER A 610 -32.68 -21.41 8.09
CA SER A 610 -32.49 -22.78 8.58
C SER A 610 -33.77 -23.45 9.09
N MET A 611 -34.94 -22.90 8.77
CA MET A 611 -36.23 -23.44 9.26
C MET A 611 -36.56 -24.81 8.65
N TRP A 612 -35.99 -25.15 7.50
CA TRP A 612 -36.20 -26.44 6.84
C TRP A 612 -35.70 -27.62 7.69
N ARG A 613 -36.56 -28.64 7.80
CA ARG A 613 -36.29 -29.92 8.48
C ARG A 613 -35.45 -30.84 7.60
N VAL A 614 -34.18 -30.46 7.38
CA VAL A 614 -33.20 -31.21 6.56
C VAL A 614 -31.97 -31.57 7.40
N PRO A 615 -31.28 -32.69 7.10
CA PRO A 615 -30.13 -33.14 7.90
C PRO A 615 -28.87 -32.24 7.75
N ALA A 616 -28.82 -31.38 6.73
CA ALA A 616 -27.69 -30.48 6.49
C ALA A 616 -27.61 -29.39 7.57
N MET A 617 -26.42 -29.20 8.16
CA MET A 617 -26.17 -28.19 9.18
C MET A 617 -26.07 -26.78 8.59
N PRO A 618 -26.51 -25.74 9.33
CA PRO A 618 -26.27 -24.36 8.94
C PRO A 618 -24.79 -23.99 9.14
N ILE A 619 -23.99 -24.19 8.09
CA ILE A 619 -22.53 -24.05 8.12
C ILE A 619 -22.09 -22.68 8.65
N GLY A 620 -22.75 -21.60 8.22
CA GLY A 620 -22.44 -20.24 8.69
C GLY A 620 -22.60 -20.05 10.20
N ALA A 621 -23.68 -20.58 10.79
CA ALA A 621 -23.91 -20.47 12.23
C ALA A 621 -22.89 -21.27 13.04
N HIS A 622 -22.56 -22.48 12.58
CA HIS A 622 -21.56 -23.30 13.26
C HIS A 622 -20.16 -22.66 13.22
N GLU A 623 -19.79 -22.05 12.09
CA GLU A 623 -18.52 -21.36 11.94
C GLU A 623 -18.44 -20.11 12.85
N LEU A 624 -19.53 -19.36 13.01
CA LEU A 624 -19.57 -18.24 13.96
C LEU A 624 -19.35 -18.69 15.41
N LEU A 625 -20.02 -19.77 15.83
CA LEU A 625 -19.86 -20.34 17.17
C LEU A 625 -18.41 -20.80 17.41
N SER A 626 -17.75 -21.36 16.38
CA SER A 626 -16.38 -21.82 16.50
C SER A 626 -15.38 -20.67 16.66
N PHE A 627 -15.55 -19.55 15.93
CA PHE A 627 -14.67 -18.38 16.05
C PHE A 627 -14.76 -17.68 17.40
N LEU A 628 -15.96 -17.61 17.98
CA LEU A 628 -16.20 -16.92 19.25
C LEU A 628 -15.85 -17.75 20.49
N ALA A 629 -15.62 -19.06 20.34
CA ALA A 629 -15.32 -19.95 21.47
C ALA A 629 -14.08 -19.51 22.27
N GLU A 630 -12.99 -19.15 21.60
CA GLU A 630 -11.74 -18.75 22.27
C GLU A 630 -11.81 -17.32 22.87
N PRO A 631 -12.28 -16.28 22.14
CA PRO A 631 -12.47 -14.94 22.73
C PRO A 631 -13.37 -14.94 23.97
N LEU A 632 -14.46 -15.72 23.96
CA LEU A 632 -15.38 -15.81 25.10
C LEU A 632 -14.77 -16.55 26.30
N LYS A 633 -13.94 -17.56 26.04
CA LYS A 633 -13.18 -18.23 27.11
C LYS A 633 -12.24 -17.25 27.81
N GLN A 634 -11.53 -16.41 27.05
CA GLN A 634 -10.64 -15.39 27.61
C GLN A 634 -11.39 -14.33 28.43
N LEU A 635 -12.61 -13.96 28.02
CA LEU A 635 -13.49 -13.09 28.80
C LEU A 635 -13.90 -13.72 30.14
N SER A 636 -14.25 -15.02 30.13
CA SER A 636 -14.65 -15.75 31.35
C SER A 636 -13.56 -15.79 32.42
N GLU A 637 -12.30 -15.73 31.98
CA GLU A 637 -11.13 -15.71 32.86
C GLU A 637 -10.86 -14.30 33.45
N ASN A 638 -11.43 -13.22 32.87
CA ASN A 638 -11.22 -11.83 33.30
C ASN A 638 -12.52 -10.97 33.23
N PRO A 639 -13.41 -11.06 34.23
CA PRO A 639 -14.74 -10.43 34.20
C PRO A 639 -14.77 -8.91 34.47
N ASP A 640 -13.67 -8.28 34.92
CA ASP A 640 -13.63 -6.88 35.36
C ASP A 640 -13.77 -5.83 34.22
N THR A 641 -13.96 -6.27 32.96
CA THR A 641 -13.99 -5.42 31.75
C THR A 641 -15.36 -5.29 31.08
N LEU A 642 -16.45 -5.71 31.73
CA LEU A 642 -17.77 -5.73 31.10
C LEU A 642 -18.50 -4.37 31.22
N GLU A 643 -18.71 -3.69 30.09
CA GLU A 643 -19.73 -2.62 29.98
C GLU A 643 -21.13 -3.24 29.87
N ASP A 644 -22.18 -2.51 30.28
CA ASP A 644 -23.58 -2.98 30.24
C ASP A 644 -24.00 -3.44 28.82
N ASN A 645 -23.51 -2.76 27.77
CA ASN A 645 -23.77 -3.10 26.37
C ASN A 645 -23.19 -4.47 25.93
N VAL A 646 -22.10 -4.91 26.56
CA VAL A 646 -21.50 -6.23 26.29
C VAL A 646 -22.37 -7.33 26.90
N SER A 647 -23.01 -7.05 28.04
CA SER A 647 -23.87 -8.01 28.76
C SER A 647 -25.07 -8.45 27.93
N GLU A 648 -25.79 -7.51 27.31
CA GLU A 648 -26.97 -7.83 26.49
C GLU A 648 -26.63 -8.62 25.22
N ASN A 649 -25.59 -8.20 24.51
CA ASN A 649 -25.15 -8.89 23.30
C ASN A 649 -24.60 -10.28 23.61
N LEU A 650 -23.94 -10.46 24.76
CA LEU A 650 -23.51 -11.76 25.25
C LEU A 650 -24.69 -12.66 25.62
N LYS A 651 -25.73 -12.12 26.27
CA LYS A 651 -26.96 -12.86 26.57
C LYS A 651 -27.63 -13.36 25.30
N GLU A 652 -27.80 -12.49 24.30
CA GLU A 652 -28.37 -12.89 23.02
C GLU A 652 -27.50 -13.94 22.30
N PHE A 653 -26.18 -13.81 22.36
CA PHE A 653 -25.28 -14.82 21.81
C PHE A 653 -25.47 -16.19 22.48
N GLN A 654 -25.62 -16.23 23.81
CA GLN A 654 -25.87 -17.47 24.56
C GLN A 654 -27.20 -18.11 24.15
N ASP A 655 -28.25 -17.30 24.02
CA ASP A 655 -29.54 -17.74 23.50
C ASP A 655 -29.39 -18.40 22.11
N TRP A 656 -28.63 -17.78 21.20
CA TRP A 656 -28.35 -18.36 19.89
C TRP A 656 -27.53 -19.66 19.96
N SER A 657 -26.47 -19.69 20.77
CA SER A 657 -25.63 -20.88 20.96
C SER A 657 -26.44 -22.09 21.39
N GLU A 658 -27.40 -21.90 22.29
CA GLU A 658 -28.27 -22.98 22.75
C GLU A 658 -29.30 -23.40 21.71
N TYR A 659 -29.91 -22.44 21.00
CA TYR A 659 -30.83 -22.74 19.90
C TYR A 659 -30.15 -23.58 18.82
N TYR A 660 -28.95 -23.19 18.39
CA TYR A 660 -28.19 -23.96 17.39
C TYR A 660 -27.68 -25.30 17.93
N SER A 661 -27.48 -25.43 19.23
CA SER A 661 -27.22 -26.73 19.85
C SER A 661 -28.44 -27.65 19.75
N CYS A 662 -29.65 -27.13 20.00
CA CYS A 662 -30.90 -27.87 19.81
C CYS A 662 -31.10 -28.26 18.33
N ASP A 663 -30.93 -27.31 17.41
CA ASP A 663 -31.00 -27.55 15.96
C ASP A 663 -30.00 -28.63 15.50
N ALA A 664 -28.76 -28.60 16.01
CA ALA A 664 -27.75 -29.60 15.69
C ALA A 664 -28.13 -31.01 16.19
N THR A 665 -28.67 -31.14 17.41
CA THR A 665 -29.15 -32.44 17.91
C THR A 665 -30.31 -32.98 17.07
N TYR A 666 -31.27 -32.13 16.70
CA TYR A 666 -32.39 -32.50 15.84
C TYR A 666 -31.93 -32.98 14.46
N ARG A 667 -31.05 -32.24 13.79
CA ARG A 667 -30.56 -32.63 12.46
C ARG A 667 -29.70 -33.89 12.51
N LYS A 668 -28.94 -34.10 13.59
CA LYS A 668 -28.19 -35.35 13.84
C LYS A 668 -29.16 -36.53 13.96
N TRP A 669 -30.24 -36.38 14.73
CA TRP A 669 -31.29 -37.38 14.82
C TRP A 669 -31.94 -37.62 13.45
N LEU A 670 -32.36 -36.58 12.75
CA LEU A 670 -33.01 -36.67 11.44
C LEU A 670 -32.13 -37.40 10.41
N LYS A 671 -30.82 -37.16 10.44
CA LYS A 671 -29.86 -37.88 9.59
C LYS A 671 -29.88 -39.38 9.88
N ILE A 672 -29.84 -39.77 11.15
CA ILE A 672 -29.91 -41.18 11.57
C ILE A 672 -31.25 -41.79 11.13
N GLU A 673 -32.35 -41.06 11.30
CA GLU A 673 -33.69 -41.54 10.94
C GLU A 673 -33.84 -41.77 9.43
N LEU A 674 -33.34 -40.84 8.61
CA LEU A 674 -33.33 -40.99 7.15
C LEU A 674 -32.41 -42.14 6.69
N GLU A 675 -31.27 -42.35 7.34
CA GLU A 675 -30.40 -43.50 7.09
C GLU A 675 -31.11 -44.82 7.41
N ASN A 676 -31.81 -44.88 8.55
CA ASN A 676 -32.60 -46.05 8.96
C ASN A 676 -33.78 -46.33 8.03
N ALA A 677 -34.46 -45.29 7.52
CA ALA A 677 -35.60 -45.43 6.60
C ALA A 677 -35.23 -46.09 5.26
N ASN A 678 -33.95 -46.05 4.86
CA ASN A 678 -33.46 -46.72 3.65
C ASN A 678 -33.23 -48.23 3.84
N VAL A 679 -33.29 -48.72 5.09
CA VAL A 679 -33.12 -50.14 5.44
C VAL A 679 -34.49 -50.75 5.73
N PRO A 680 -34.82 -51.93 5.16
CA PRO A 680 -36.08 -52.62 5.50
C PRO A 680 -36.19 -52.86 7.01
N ALA A 681 -37.38 -52.63 7.60
CA ALA A 681 -37.60 -52.71 9.05
C ALA A 681 -37.21 -54.07 9.70
N LEU A 682 -37.19 -55.15 8.91
CA LEU A 682 -36.77 -56.51 9.30
C LEU A 682 -35.24 -56.69 9.35
N GLU A 683 -34.48 -55.82 8.69
CA GLU A 683 -33.02 -55.86 8.58
C GLU A 683 -32.34 -54.82 9.48
N LEU A 684 -33.12 -53.92 10.09
CA LEU A 684 -32.61 -52.87 10.99
C LEU A 684 -32.09 -53.48 12.31
N SER A 685 -30.81 -53.26 12.61
CA SER A 685 -30.16 -53.82 13.78
C SER A 685 -30.63 -53.17 15.10
N LEU A 686 -30.46 -53.88 16.22
CA LEU A 686 -30.76 -53.33 17.54
C LEU A 686 -29.90 -52.10 17.86
N GLU A 687 -28.65 -52.07 17.39
CA GLU A 687 -27.73 -50.95 17.61
C GLU A 687 -28.18 -49.69 16.85
N GLU A 688 -28.69 -49.83 15.62
CA GLU A 688 -29.23 -48.72 14.84
C GLU A 688 -30.50 -48.14 15.46
N LYS A 689 -31.39 -49.00 15.97
CA LYS A 689 -32.57 -48.58 16.74
C LYS A 689 -32.18 -47.82 18.01
N GLN A 690 -31.24 -48.36 18.79
CA GLN A 690 -30.76 -47.72 20.01
C GLN A 690 -30.09 -46.37 19.73
N ARG A 691 -29.36 -46.25 18.62
CA ARG A 691 -28.73 -44.99 18.21
C ARG A 691 -29.77 -43.92 17.87
N ALA A 692 -30.84 -44.28 17.16
CA ALA A 692 -31.94 -43.36 16.85
C ALA A 692 -32.66 -42.91 18.13
N ILE A 693 -33.00 -43.85 19.03
CA ILE A 693 -33.64 -43.55 20.32
C ILE A 693 -32.78 -42.59 21.16
N ALA A 694 -31.47 -42.88 21.28
CA ALA A 694 -30.57 -42.03 22.07
C ALA A 694 -30.47 -40.60 21.49
N ALA A 695 -30.38 -40.46 20.16
CA ALA A 695 -30.32 -39.15 19.50
C ALA A 695 -31.65 -38.38 19.61
N ALA A 696 -32.78 -39.09 19.55
CA ALA A 696 -34.12 -38.52 19.75
C ALA A 696 -34.31 -38.00 21.18
N GLN A 697 -33.95 -38.81 22.19
CA GLN A 697 -33.99 -38.41 23.60
C GLN A 697 -33.06 -37.22 23.89
N GLU A 698 -31.84 -37.22 23.33
CA GLU A 698 -30.91 -36.09 23.42
C GLU A 698 -31.55 -34.80 22.87
N THR A 699 -32.19 -34.88 21.69
CA THR A 699 -32.86 -33.75 21.04
C THR A 699 -34.01 -33.19 21.87
N LEU A 700 -34.89 -34.08 22.37
CA LEU A 700 -36.04 -33.70 23.19
C LEU A 700 -35.60 -33.04 24.50
N ASN A 701 -34.66 -33.65 25.22
CA ASN A 701 -34.17 -33.14 26.49
C ASN A 701 -33.54 -31.76 26.33
N MET A 702 -32.67 -31.57 25.34
CA MET A 702 -32.02 -30.28 25.07
C MET A 702 -33.04 -29.20 24.70
N SER A 703 -34.01 -29.53 23.85
CA SER A 703 -35.04 -28.58 23.40
C SER A 703 -36.01 -28.20 24.53
N LEU A 704 -36.42 -29.16 25.37
CA LEU A 704 -37.27 -28.89 26.54
C LEU A 704 -36.58 -27.97 27.55
N ILE A 705 -35.28 -28.14 27.81
CA ILE A 705 -34.52 -27.25 28.70
C ILE A 705 -34.58 -25.80 28.21
N LEU A 706 -34.50 -25.56 26.91
CA LEU A 706 -34.62 -24.22 26.33
C LEU A 706 -36.05 -23.69 26.43
N LEU A 707 -37.05 -24.51 26.09
CA LEU A 707 -38.46 -24.12 26.07
C LEU A 707 -39.06 -23.86 27.47
N GLN A 708 -38.54 -24.51 28.52
CA GLN A 708 -39.05 -24.42 29.90
C GLN A 708 -38.46 -23.25 30.71
N ARG A 709 -37.65 -22.38 30.10
CA ARG A 709 -37.03 -21.23 30.78
C ARG A 709 -38.08 -20.20 31.21
N LYS A 710 -38.19 -19.98 32.53
CA LYS A 710 -39.09 -18.99 33.12
C LYS A 710 -38.42 -17.65 33.45
N GLU A 711 -37.21 -17.68 34.01
CA GLU A 711 -36.53 -16.46 34.49
C GLU A 711 -35.84 -15.66 33.37
N ASN A 712 -35.38 -16.35 32.32
CA ASN A 712 -34.74 -15.74 31.15
C ASN A 712 -35.28 -16.38 29.87
N PRO A 713 -36.45 -15.95 29.38
CA PRO A 713 -37.01 -16.49 28.16
C PRO A 713 -36.15 -16.12 26.94
N TRP A 714 -36.05 -17.06 25.99
CA TRP A 714 -35.16 -16.98 24.82
C TRP A 714 -35.42 -15.73 23.95
N LEU A 715 -34.41 -14.88 23.74
CA LEU A 715 -34.48 -13.64 22.96
C LEU A 715 -35.49 -12.58 23.47
N VAL A 716 -35.78 -12.56 24.78
CA VAL A 716 -36.53 -11.45 25.41
C VAL A 716 -35.57 -10.39 25.94
N SER A 717 -35.74 -9.15 25.47
CA SER A 717 -35.04 -7.98 26.01
C SER A 717 -35.69 -7.52 27.31
N LEU A 718 -34.89 -7.12 28.30
CA LEU A 718 -35.39 -6.58 29.57
C LEU A 718 -35.49 -5.05 29.53
N GLU A 719 -34.70 -4.38 28.71
CA GLU A 719 -34.65 -2.92 28.59
C GLU A 719 -34.49 -2.57 27.11
N ASP A 720 -35.39 -1.72 26.59
CA ASP A 720 -35.17 -0.92 25.38
C ASP A 720 -35.24 0.54 25.83
N PRO A 721 -34.51 1.47 25.19
CA PRO A 721 -34.56 2.87 25.55
C PRO A 721 -35.99 3.37 25.45
N ILE A 722 -36.57 3.76 26.59
CA ILE A 722 -37.90 4.38 26.63
C ILE A 722 -37.82 5.66 25.81
N TYR A 723 -38.33 5.63 24.58
CA TYR A 723 -38.40 6.80 23.71
C TYR A 723 -39.47 7.75 24.25
N GLU A 724 -39.06 8.69 25.10
CA GLU A 724 -39.87 9.83 25.52
C GLU A 724 -39.83 10.93 24.43
N SER A 725 -40.34 10.62 23.23
CA SER A 725 -40.48 11.59 22.14
C SER A 725 -41.92 12.10 22.06
N VAL A 726 -42.08 13.41 21.82
CA VAL A 726 -43.40 14.08 21.60
C VAL A 726 -43.86 13.91 20.14
N GLU A 727 -42.97 13.51 19.22
CA GLU A 727 -43.25 13.36 17.79
C GLU A 727 -43.55 11.90 17.41
N ALA A 728 -44.35 11.72 16.35
CA ALA A 728 -44.74 10.41 15.85
C ALA A 728 -43.55 9.66 15.24
N LEU A 729 -43.11 8.60 15.92
CA LEU A 729 -42.07 7.67 15.48
C LEU A 729 -42.66 6.57 14.59
N TYR A 730 -41.92 6.17 13.55
CA TYR A 730 -42.24 5.04 12.70
C TYR A 730 -41.24 3.90 12.92
N LEU A 731 -41.69 2.68 12.71
CA LEU A 731 -40.88 1.47 12.66
C LEU A 731 -40.68 1.12 11.19
N GLU A 732 -39.47 0.69 10.84
CA GLU A 732 -39.11 0.35 9.48
C GLU A 732 -38.27 -0.93 9.44
N LEU A 733 -38.68 -1.91 8.63
CA LEU A 733 -37.99 -3.18 8.45
C LEU A 733 -37.64 -3.36 6.98
N HIS A 734 -36.36 -3.59 6.70
CA HIS A 734 -35.86 -3.87 5.35
C HIS A 734 -35.36 -5.29 5.29
N ALA A 735 -35.86 -6.03 4.30
CA ALA A 735 -35.49 -7.40 4.04
C ALA A 735 -35.10 -7.56 2.57
N THR A 736 -33.94 -8.16 2.31
CA THR A 736 -33.61 -8.67 0.98
C THR A 736 -33.69 -10.18 1.00
N ALA A 737 -34.49 -10.78 0.12
CA ALA A 737 -34.78 -12.21 0.15
C ALA A 737 -34.83 -12.81 -1.25
N ILE A 738 -34.77 -14.14 -1.35
CA ILE A 738 -35.15 -14.90 -2.54
C ILE A 738 -36.47 -15.63 -2.28
N LEU A 739 -37.22 -15.90 -3.34
CA LEU A 739 -38.47 -16.66 -3.24
C LEU A 739 -38.22 -18.12 -3.61
N CYS A 740 -38.57 -19.05 -2.74
CA CYS A 740 -38.35 -20.48 -2.94
C CYS A 740 -39.68 -21.23 -3.00
N LEU A 741 -39.84 -22.09 -4.00
CA LEU A 741 -40.96 -23.03 -4.09
C LEU A 741 -40.86 -24.07 -2.96
N PRO A 742 -41.97 -24.77 -2.64
CA PRO A 742 -41.94 -25.93 -1.73
C PRO A 742 -40.96 -27.03 -2.17
N SER A 743 -40.63 -27.10 -3.46
CA SER A 743 -39.62 -28.02 -4.01
C SER A 743 -38.18 -27.65 -3.62
N GLY A 744 -37.95 -26.45 -3.07
CA GLY A 744 -36.62 -25.88 -2.82
C GLY A 744 -36.06 -25.06 -3.99
N GLU A 745 -36.72 -25.07 -5.15
CA GLU A 745 -36.28 -24.31 -6.34
C GLU A 745 -36.53 -22.81 -6.19
N CYS A 746 -35.56 -21.98 -6.61
CA CYS A 746 -35.67 -20.52 -6.58
C CYS A 746 -36.55 -20.00 -7.73
N LEU A 747 -37.44 -19.06 -7.42
CA LEU A 747 -38.24 -18.31 -8.39
C LEU A 747 -37.50 -17.06 -8.85
N SER A 748 -37.56 -16.79 -10.16
CA SER A 748 -37.14 -15.49 -10.71
C SER A 748 -38.29 -14.49 -10.50
N PRO A 749 -38.11 -13.42 -9.71
CA PRO A 749 -39.16 -12.43 -9.51
C PRO A 749 -39.40 -11.61 -10.78
N ASP A 750 -40.66 -11.23 -11.00
CA ASP A 750 -41.05 -10.23 -11.98
C ASP A 750 -41.96 -9.17 -11.34
N ALA A 751 -42.33 -8.13 -12.10
CA ALA A 751 -43.15 -7.03 -11.58
C ALA A 751 -44.55 -7.50 -11.12
N THR A 752 -45.11 -8.53 -11.77
CA THR A 752 -46.41 -9.09 -11.37
C THR A 752 -46.32 -9.86 -10.06
N MET A 753 -45.25 -10.64 -9.87
CA MET A 753 -44.96 -11.33 -8.62
C MET A 753 -44.71 -10.35 -7.48
N CYS A 754 -43.95 -9.28 -7.70
CA CYS A 754 -43.73 -8.25 -6.68
C CYS A 754 -45.05 -7.59 -6.24
N THR A 755 -45.94 -7.30 -7.19
CA THR A 755 -47.27 -6.73 -6.91
C THR A 755 -48.15 -7.73 -6.14
N ALA A 756 -48.13 -9.01 -6.52
CA ALA A 756 -48.88 -10.06 -5.85
C ALA A 756 -48.37 -10.28 -4.41
N LEU A 757 -47.04 -10.32 -4.22
CA LEU A 757 -46.40 -10.45 -2.92
C LEU A 757 -46.74 -9.26 -2.02
N MET A 758 -46.63 -8.04 -2.53
CA MET A 758 -47.01 -6.83 -1.81
C MET A 758 -48.47 -6.88 -1.33
N SER A 759 -49.40 -7.29 -2.22
CA SER A 759 -50.82 -7.46 -1.87
C SER A 759 -51.03 -8.53 -0.79
N ALA A 760 -50.31 -9.65 -0.88
CA ALA A 760 -50.39 -10.74 0.09
C ALA A 760 -49.84 -10.35 1.47
N LEU A 761 -48.77 -9.55 1.51
CA LEU A 761 -48.24 -8.99 2.76
C LEU A 761 -49.24 -8.05 3.43
N TYR A 762 -49.91 -7.16 2.66
CA TYR A 762 -51.00 -6.33 3.18
C TYR A 762 -52.16 -7.16 3.75
N SER A 763 -52.52 -8.28 3.11
CA SER A 763 -53.65 -9.11 3.56
C SER A 763 -53.34 -10.00 4.77
N THR A 764 -52.13 -9.93 5.32
CA THR A 764 -51.77 -10.63 6.56
C THR A 764 -52.42 -9.97 7.79
N LEU A 765 -52.83 -8.70 7.68
CA LEU A 765 -53.44 -7.93 8.75
C LEU A 765 -54.87 -7.50 8.38
N SER A 766 -55.66 -7.11 9.38
CA SER A 766 -56.98 -6.52 9.14
C SER A 766 -56.86 -5.11 8.56
N GLU A 767 -57.86 -4.69 7.77
CA GLU A 767 -57.91 -3.34 7.19
C GLU A 767 -57.83 -2.24 8.26
N GLU A 768 -58.41 -2.49 9.44
CA GLU A 768 -58.35 -1.58 10.58
C GLU A 768 -56.93 -1.37 11.08
N VAL A 769 -56.13 -2.44 11.21
CA VAL A 769 -54.74 -2.35 11.67
C VAL A 769 -53.88 -1.65 10.62
N VAL A 770 -54.07 -1.95 9.33
CA VAL A 770 -53.33 -1.30 8.23
C VAL A 770 -53.57 0.22 8.23
N LEU A 771 -54.81 0.66 8.41
CA LEU A 771 -55.17 2.08 8.47
C LEU A 771 -54.67 2.75 9.76
N ASN A 772 -54.90 2.15 10.92
CA ASN A 772 -54.54 2.73 12.21
C ASN A 772 -53.02 2.83 12.41
N ARG A 773 -52.27 1.87 11.87
CA ARG A 773 -50.80 1.83 11.94
C ARG A 773 -50.14 2.53 10.76
N GLU A 774 -50.90 3.09 9.83
CA GLU A 774 -50.38 3.69 8.58
C GLU A 774 -49.39 2.75 7.87
N LEU A 775 -49.71 1.45 7.80
CA LEU A 775 -48.77 0.46 7.27
C LEU A 775 -48.50 0.70 5.79
N MET A 776 -47.23 0.74 5.44
CA MET A 776 -46.72 0.76 4.08
C MET A 776 -45.90 -0.50 3.83
N VAL A 777 -46.22 -1.19 2.74
CA VAL A 777 -45.46 -2.32 2.21
C VAL A 777 -45.00 -1.99 0.80
N ASN A 778 -43.70 -2.12 0.56
CA ASN A 778 -43.10 -1.98 -0.76
C ASN A 778 -42.28 -3.24 -1.09
N VAL A 779 -42.45 -3.75 -2.30
CA VAL A 779 -41.73 -4.91 -2.82
C VAL A 779 -41.20 -4.58 -4.19
N SER A 780 -39.89 -4.72 -4.37
CA SER A 780 -39.22 -4.45 -5.65
C SER A 780 -38.16 -5.50 -5.95
N ILE A 781 -37.75 -5.61 -7.22
CA ILE A 781 -36.63 -6.48 -7.63
C ILE A 781 -35.34 -5.75 -7.30
N SER A 782 -34.38 -6.43 -6.68
CA SER A 782 -33.10 -5.81 -6.34
C SER A 782 -32.35 -5.37 -7.59
N SER A 783 -31.79 -4.17 -7.55
CA SER A 783 -30.93 -3.64 -8.61
C SER A 783 -29.60 -4.41 -8.75
N SER A 784 -29.19 -5.07 -7.67
CA SER A 784 -27.93 -5.82 -7.59
C SER A 784 -28.06 -7.25 -8.12
N ASN A 785 -29.26 -7.84 -8.04
CA ASN A 785 -29.46 -9.24 -8.35
C ASN A 785 -30.91 -9.52 -8.78
N ASN A 786 -31.07 -10.00 -10.01
CA ASN A 786 -32.38 -10.24 -10.61
C ASN A 786 -33.18 -11.37 -9.94
N TYR A 787 -32.57 -12.19 -9.09
CA TYR A 787 -33.26 -13.22 -8.30
C TYR A 787 -33.69 -12.75 -6.90
N CYS A 788 -33.18 -11.61 -6.43
CA CYS A 788 -33.50 -11.09 -5.11
C CYS A 788 -34.63 -10.06 -5.17
N ILE A 789 -35.48 -10.08 -4.15
CA ILE A 789 -36.49 -9.07 -3.88
C ILE A 789 -36.08 -8.22 -2.68
N GLU A 790 -36.40 -6.95 -2.73
CA GLU A 790 -36.26 -5.99 -1.62
C GLU A 790 -37.67 -5.68 -1.10
N VAL A 791 -37.89 -5.99 0.19
CA VAL A 791 -39.13 -5.77 0.92
C VAL A 791 -38.88 -4.72 1.99
N VAL A 792 -39.62 -3.62 1.92
CA VAL A 792 -39.58 -2.53 2.90
C VAL A 792 -40.96 -2.42 3.53
N LEU A 793 -41.02 -2.62 4.85
CA LEU A 793 -42.22 -2.43 5.65
C LEU A 793 -42.04 -1.22 6.55
N ARG A 794 -43.05 -0.36 6.65
CA ARG A 794 -43.04 0.80 7.56
C ARG A 794 -44.39 0.97 8.24
N CYS A 795 -44.44 1.22 9.54
CA CYS A 795 -45.68 1.51 10.27
C CYS A 795 -45.44 2.48 11.43
N LEU A 796 -46.50 3.14 11.91
CA LEU A 796 -46.45 4.02 13.08
C LEU A 796 -46.16 3.21 14.35
N ALA A 797 -45.25 3.66 15.22
CA ALA A 797 -44.96 3.04 16.51
C ALA A 797 -46.08 3.32 17.54
N VAL A 798 -46.43 2.35 18.39
CA VAL A 798 -47.40 2.53 19.50
C VAL A 798 -46.90 1.81 20.76
N GLU A 799 -47.55 2.08 21.90
CA GLU A 799 -47.27 1.39 23.16
C GLU A 799 -47.42 -0.14 23.01
N GLY A 800 -46.39 -0.88 23.44
CA GLY A 800 -46.26 -2.34 23.26
C GLY A 800 -45.65 -2.77 21.92
N ASP A 801 -45.71 -1.94 20.87
CA ASP A 801 -45.17 -2.22 19.53
C ASP A 801 -44.43 -0.99 18.97
N GLY A 802 -43.17 -0.86 19.42
CA GLY A 802 -42.25 0.24 19.12
C GLY A 802 -42.02 1.21 20.28
N LEU A 803 -42.95 1.33 21.23
CA LEU A 803 -42.85 2.23 22.39
C LEU A 803 -43.18 1.47 23.69
N GLY A 804 -42.55 1.86 24.81
CA GLY A 804 -42.83 1.28 26.12
C GLY A 804 -42.38 -0.17 26.28
N ILE A 805 -42.97 -0.90 27.23
CA ILE A 805 -42.59 -2.29 27.53
C ILE A 805 -43.21 -3.24 26.49
N HIS A 806 -42.39 -4.11 25.92
CA HIS A 806 -42.82 -5.09 24.92
C HIS A 806 -43.37 -6.37 25.58
N ASP A 807 -44.60 -6.28 26.12
CA ASP A 807 -45.25 -7.35 26.91
C ASP A 807 -45.23 -8.74 26.23
N MET A 808 -45.32 -8.80 24.90
CA MET A 808 -45.38 -10.06 24.14
C MET A 808 -44.02 -10.49 23.54
N SER A 809 -43.10 -9.55 23.34
CA SER A 809 -41.78 -9.78 22.71
C SER A 809 -41.87 -10.59 21.40
N ASP A 810 -42.86 -10.28 20.56
CA ASP A 810 -43.20 -11.01 19.33
C ASP A 810 -42.85 -10.22 18.06
N GLY A 811 -42.20 -9.06 18.21
CA GLY A 811 -41.76 -8.21 17.11
C GLY A 811 -42.88 -7.40 16.47
N GLY A 812 -44.07 -7.40 17.09
CA GLY A 812 -45.18 -6.54 16.72
C GLY A 812 -45.71 -6.79 15.31
N VAL A 813 -46.31 -5.74 14.73
CA VAL A 813 -46.99 -5.80 13.43
C VAL A 813 -46.02 -6.14 12.30
N LEU A 814 -44.82 -5.55 12.28
CA LEU A 814 -43.84 -5.80 11.22
C LEU A 814 -43.30 -7.24 11.30
N GLY A 815 -43.03 -7.74 12.51
CA GLY A 815 -42.64 -9.12 12.73
C GLY A 815 -43.72 -10.11 12.26
N THR A 816 -45.00 -9.85 12.53
CA THR A 816 -46.11 -10.71 12.08
C THR A 816 -46.19 -10.80 10.55
N VAL A 817 -46.14 -9.66 9.86
CA VAL A 817 -46.23 -9.61 8.38
C VAL A 817 -45.07 -10.39 7.75
N MET A 818 -43.84 -10.16 8.23
CA MET A 818 -42.68 -10.86 7.70
C MET A 818 -42.69 -12.36 8.02
N ALA A 819 -43.13 -12.75 9.22
CA ALA A 819 -43.23 -14.16 9.62
C ALA A 819 -44.12 -14.97 8.67
N ALA A 820 -45.23 -14.41 8.18
CA ALA A 820 -46.09 -15.09 7.21
C ALA A 820 -45.37 -15.39 5.89
N GLY A 821 -44.48 -14.49 5.45
CA GLY A 821 -43.63 -14.69 4.27
C GLY A 821 -42.58 -15.78 4.47
N PHE A 822 -41.91 -15.81 5.62
CA PHE A 822 -40.91 -16.83 5.94
C PHE A 822 -41.50 -18.23 6.09
N LYS A 823 -42.68 -18.32 6.70
CA LYS A 823 -43.40 -19.60 6.89
C LYS A 823 -44.07 -20.11 5.60
N GLY A 824 -44.16 -19.28 4.56
CA GLY A 824 -44.82 -19.62 3.30
C GLY A 824 -46.34 -19.65 3.37
N GLU A 825 -46.91 -18.84 4.26
CA GLU A 825 -48.32 -18.84 4.68
C GLU A 825 -49.07 -17.59 4.21
N LEU A 826 -48.53 -16.90 3.20
CA LEU A 826 -49.12 -15.67 2.66
C LEU A 826 -50.45 -15.95 1.97
N THR A 827 -51.52 -15.38 2.54
CA THR A 827 -52.85 -15.49 1.95
C THR A 827 -52.88 -14.81 0.57
N ARG A 828 -53.52 -15.46 -0.40
CA ARG A 828 -53.62 -14.96 -1.81
C ARG A 828 -52.30 -14.90 -2.58
N PHE A 829 -51.25 -15.53 -2.07
CA PHE A 829 -50.04 -15.83 -2.83
C PHE A 829 -49.98 -17.31 -3.21
N GLN A 830 -48.90 -17.74 -3.87
CA GLN A 830 -48.69 -19.15 -4.17
C GLN A 830 -48.40 -19.93 -2.88
N ALA A 831 -49.19 -20.97 -2.63
CA ALA A 831 -49.12 -21.76 -1.40
C ALA A 831 -47.75 -22.41 -1.21
N GLY A 832 -47.18 -22.28 -0.01
CA GLY A 832 -45.90 -22.86 0.38
C GLY A 832 -44.67 -22.19 -0.23
N VAL A 833 -44.81 -21.05 -0.91
CA VAL A 833 -43.65 -20.26 -1.35
C VAL A 833 -43.09 -19.49 -0.16
N THR A 834 -41.85 -19.79 0.21
CA THR A 834 -41.17 -19.16 1.33
C THR A 834 -40.23 -18.05 0.87
N MET A 835 -40.05 -17.04 1.71
CA MET A 835 -38.98 -16.06 1.56
C MET A 835 -37.72 -16.58 2.26
N GLU A 836 -36.61 -16.80 1.55
CA GLU A 836 -35.32 -17.08 2.20
C GLU A 836 -34.50 -15.79 2.31
N ILE A 837 -34.18 -15.40 3.54
CA ILE A 837 -33.57 -14.10 3.82
C ILE A 837 -32.09 -14.06 3.40
N CYS A 838 -31.71 -13.01 2.69
CA CYS A 838 -30.34 -12.67 2.36
C CYS A 838 -29.82 -11.51 3.21
N ARG A 839 -30.66 -10.59 3.66
CA ARG A 839 -30.29 -9.50 4.56
C ARG A 839 -31.51 -9.01 5.32
N LEU A 840 -31.39 -8.75 6.61
CA LEU A 840 -32.49 -8.26 7.44
C LEU A 840 -32.01 -7.20 8.43
N ASP A 841 -32.66 -6.04 8.39
CA ASP A 841 -32.37 -4.92 9.28
C ASP A 841 -33.69 -4.22 9.67
N ALA A 842 -33.72 -3.61 10.86
CA ALA A 842 -34.88 -2.87 11.34
C ALA A 842 -34.46 -1.62 12.13
N TRP A 843 -35.20 -0.52 11.95
CA TRP A 843 -34.90 0.79 12.50
C TRP A 843 -36.16 1.53 12.96
N TYR A 844 -35.95 2.51 13.83
CA TYR A 844 -36.84 3.62 14.04
C TYR A 844 -36.62 4.66 12.94
N SER A 845 -37.69 5.25 12.40
CA SER A 845 -37.63 6.32 11.42
C SER A 845 -38.54 7.48 11.76
N SER A 846 -38.10 8.69 11.41
CA SER A 846 -38.89 9.92 11.53
C SER A 846 -40.05 9.91 10.52
N LYS A 847 -40.95 10.90 10.62
CA LYS A 847 -42.03 11.07 9.65
C LYS A 847 -41.51 11.32 8.22
N GLU A 848 -40.39 12.03 8.10
CA GLU A 848 -39.70 12.32 6.85
C GLU A 848 -38.96 11.10 6.25
N GLY A 849 -38.83 10.00 7.02
CA GLY A 849 -38.18 8.77 6.59
C GLY A 849 -36.67 8.74 6.84
N SER A 850 -36.13 9.59 7.72
CA SER A 850 -34.75 9.47 8.17
C SER A 850 -34.64 8.40 9.27
N LEU A 851 -33.72 7.46 9.10
CA LEU A 851 -33.45 6.39 10.08
C LEU A 851 -32.76 6.98 11.33
N GLU A 852 -33.28 6.72 12.52
CA GLU A 852 -32.79 7.27 13.78
C GLU A 852 -31.92 6.27 14.57
N GLY A 853 -32.43 5.07 14.82
CA GLY A 853 -31.74 4.04 15.61
C GLY A 853 -32.24 2.62 15.29
N PRO A 854 -31.50 1.57 15.68
CA PRO A 854 -31.89 0.19 15.38
C PRO A 854 -33.10 -0.25 16.22
N ALA A 855 -34.07 -0.92 15.60
CA ALA A 855 -35.25 -1.48 16.26
C ALA A 855 -35.09 -3.00 16.41
N THR A 856 -34.10 -3.43 17.21
CA THR A 856 -33.71 -4.85 17.31
C THR A 856 -34.81 -5.76 17.85
N PHE A 857 -35.74 -5.22 18.65
CA PHE A 857 -36.88 -5.98 19.18
C PHE A 857 -37.74 -6.60 18.07
N ILE A 858 -37.86 -5.92 16.92
CA ILE A 858 -38.65 -6.41 15.77
C ILE A 858 -38.04 -7.70 15.24
N VAL A 859 -36.73 -7.69 15.02
CA VAL A 859 -36.00 -8.84 14.47
C VAL A 859 -35.90 -9.98 15.48
N ARG A 860 -35.65 -9.68 16.76
CA ARG A 860 -35.66 -10.68 17.85
C ARG A 860 -37.03 -11.36 17.96
N GLY A 861 -38.10 -10.58 17.98
CA GLY A 861 -39.46 -11.09 18.04
C GLY A 861 -39.89 -11.85 16.79
N LEU A 862 -39.46 -11.41 15.60
CA LEU A 862 -39.60 -12.17 14.35
C LEU A 862 -38.91 -13.53 14.44
N CYS A 863 -37.67 -13.58 14.95
CA CYS A 863 -36.96 -14.84 15.19
C CYS A 863 -37.73 -15.72 16.18
N ARG A 864 -38.29 -15.17 17.27
CA ARG A 864 -39.17 -15.90 18.20
C ARG A 864 -40.39 -16.49 17.50
N ARG A 865 -41.10 -15.70 16.67
CA ARG A 865 -42.27 -16.16 15.89
C ARG A 865 -41.94 -17.27 14.91
N CYS A 866 -40.73 -17.34 14.40
CA CYS A 866 -40.31 -18.33 13.40
C CYS A 866 -39.67 -19.57 14.05
N CYS A 867 -38.69 -19.36 14.93
CA CYS A 867 -37.83 -20.41 15.48
C CYS A 867 -38.48 -21.23 16.60
N LEU A 868 -39.23 -20.61 17.52
CA LEU A 868 -39.80 -21.32 18.67
C LEU A 868 -40.93 -22.28 18.27
N PRO A 869 -41.93 -21.89 17.45
CA PRO A 869 -42.93 -22.83 16.95
C PRO A 869 -42.29 -23.98 16.17
N GLU A 870 -41.29 -23.69 15.34
CA GLU A 870 -40.59 -24.71 14.57
C GLU A 870 -39.78 -25.67 15.47
N LEU A 871 -39.15 -25.18 16.53
CA LEU A 871 -38.50 -26.03 17.52
C LEU A 871 -39.49 -26.98 18.22
N ILE A 872 -40.68 -26.48 18.56
CA ILE A 872 -41.75 -27.30 19.16
C ILE A 872 -42.25 -28.35 18.17
N LEU A 873 -42.51 -27.97 16.92
CA LEU A 873 -42.94 -28.92 15.87
C LEU A 873 -41.89 -30.01 15.63
N ARG A 874 -40.60 -29.68 15.68
CA ARG A 874 -39.50 -30.65 15.64
C ARG A 874 -39.52 -31.59 16.85
N CYS A 875 -39.79 -31.08 18.05
CA CYS A 875 -39.96 -31.93 19.24
C CYS A 875 -41.14 -32.89 19.10
N MET A 876 -42.26 -32.42 18.55
CA MET A 876 -43.44 -33.26 18.27
C MET A 876 -43.09 -34.38 17.28
N GLN A 877 -42.38 -34.04 16.20
CA GLN A 877 -41.93 -35.03 15.21
C GLN A 877 -41.00 -36.09 15.82
N VAL A 878 -40.04 -35.68 16.66
CA VAL A 878 -39.15 -36.60 17.39
C VAL A 878 -39.94 -37.47 18.36
N SER A 879 -40.99 -36.92 18.98
CA SER A 879 -41.84 -37.64 19.94
C SER A 879 -42.63 -38.78 19.28
N ILE A 880 -43.13 -38.56 18.07
CA ILE A 880 -43.81 -39.59 17.27
C ILE A 880 -42.85 -40.76 16.98
N SER A 881 -41.65 -40.47 16.46
CA SER A 881 -40.64 -41.49 16.14
C SER A 881 -40.23 -42.32 17.37
N LEU A 882 -40.12 -41.70 18.55
CA LEU A 882 -39.83 -42.42 19.80
C LEU A 882 -40.94 -43.40 20.20
N VAL A 883 -42.21 -43.00 20.06
CA VAL A 883 -43.36 -43.87 20.37
C VAL A 883 -43.49 -45.00 19.35
N GLU A 884 -43.27 -44.74 18.06
CA GLU A 884 -43.20 -45.78 17.02
C GLU A 884 -42.13 -46.85 17.32
N LEU A 885 -41.01 -46.44 17.92
CA LEU A 885 -39.93 -47.34 18.36
C LEU A 885 -40.20 -47.99 19.74
N GLY A 886 -41.39 -47.81 20.30
CA GLY A 886 -41.83 -48.44 21.55
C GLY A 886 -41.30 -47.78 22.83
N ASN A 887 -40.76 -46.55 22.75
CA ASN A 887 -40.35 -45.78 23.93
C ASN A 887 -41.37 -44.67 24.22
N GLN A 888 -42.19 -44.88 25.25
CA GLN A 888 -43.10 -43.84 25.73
C GLN A 888 -42.33 -42.72 26.43
N ILE A 889 -42.70 -41.48 26.13
CA ILE A 889 -42.12 -40.27 26.71
C ILE A 889 -43.01 -39.81 27.86
N GLU A 890 -42.44 -39.66 29.06
CA GLU A 890 -43.18 -39.16 30.23
C GLU A 890 -43.54 -37.67 30.11
N ASN A 891 -42.76 -36.91 29.34
CA ASN A 891 -42.84 -35.44 29.26
C ASN A 891 -43.58 -34.92 28.01
N HIS A 892 -44.27 -35.76 27.24
CA HIS A 892 -44.97 -35.31 26.01
C HIS A 892 -46.07 -34.30 26.31
N ASP A 893 -46.83 -34.52 27.38
CA ASP A 893 -47.90 -33.63 27.83
C ASP A 893 -47.36 -32.23 28.19
N GLU A 894 -46.08 -32.13 28.59
CA GLU A 894 -45.43 -30.85 28.88
C GLU A 894 -45.33 -29.95 27.64
N LEU A 895 -45.16 -30.51 26.43
CA LEU A 895 -45.15 -29.72 25.19
C LEU A 895 -46.52 -29.12 24.90
N ILE A 896 -47.60 -29.87 25.17
CA ILE A 896 -48.98 -29.42 25.01
C ILE A 896 -49.28 -28.34 26.04
N GLU A 897 -48.89 -28.55 27.30
CA GLU A 897 -49.03 -27.56 28.37
C GLU A 897 -48.26 -26.28 28.05
N LEU A 898 -47.03 -26.38 27.52
CA LEU A 898 -46.23 -25.22 27.11
C LEU A 898 -46.95 -24.40 26.04
N VAL A 899 -47.54 -25.02 25.02
CA VAL A 899 -48.28 -24.29 23.96
C VAL A 899 -49.62 -23.75 24.47
N ALA A 900 -50.34 -24.51 25.29
CA ALA A 900 -51.67 -24.14 25.78
C ALA A 900 -51.66 -23.13 26.93
N CYS A 901 -50.55 -23.04 27.68
CA CYS A 901 -50.44 -22.14 28.83
C CYS A 901 -50.44 -20.68 28.38
N SER A 902 -51.35 -19.87 28.93
CA SER A 902 -51.38 -18.43 28.65
C SER A 902 -50.17 -17.68 29.20
N GLU A 903 -49.52 -18.22 30.25
CA GLU A 903 -48.35 -17.60 30.88
C GLU A 903 -47.04 -17.82 30.09
N SER A 904 -46.95 -18.88 29.30
CA SER A 904 -45.76 -19.15 28.47
C SER A 904 -45.68 -18.26 27.23
N GLY A 905 -46.85 -17.80 26.75
CA GLY A 905 -46.96 -17.02 25.54
C GLY A 905 -46.65 -17.80 24.24
N PHE A 906 -46.41 -19.10 24.22
CA PHE A 906 -46.06 -19.74 22.94
C PHE A 906 -47.19 -19.70 21.91
N LEU A 907 -48.46 -19.79 22.34
CA LEU A 907 -49.61 -19.82 21.45
C LEU A 907 -49.68 -18.63 20.46
N HIS A 908 -49.28 -17.42 20.88
CA HIS A 908 -49.36 -16.23 20.03
C HIS A 908 -48.26 -16.18 18.95
N LEU A 909 -47.23 -17.02 19.06
CA LEU A 909 -46.13 -17.13 18.09
C LEU A 909 -46.49 -18.08 16.93
N PHE A 910 -47.40 -19.03 17.16
CA PHE A 910 -47.86 -19.97 16.14
C PHE A 910 -48.72 -19.26 15.09
N SER A 911 -48.52 -19.65 13.84
CA SER A 911 -49.50 -19.37 12.80
C SER A 911 -50.67 -20.36 12.88
N GLN A 912 -51.76 -20.04 12.17
CA GLN A 912 -52.89 -20.96 12.07
C GLN A 912 -52.49 -22.31 11.45
N GLN A 913 -51.61 -22.30 10.44
CA GLN A 913 -51.18 -23.51 9.75
C GLN A 913 -50.20 -24.34 10.61
N GLN A 914 -49.26 -23.71 11.30
CA GLN A 914 -48.40 -24.39 12.27
C GLN A 914 -49.20 -24.98 13.44
N LEU A 915 -50.24 -24.30 13.92
CA LEU A 915 -51.11 -24.83 14.97
C LEU A 915 -51.91 -26.05 14.46
N GLN A 916 -52.34 -26.03 13.19
CA GLN A 916 -52.97 -27.18 12.57
C GLN A 916 -51.98 -28.36 12.45
N GLU A 917 -50.74 -28.10 12.04
CA GLU A 917 -49.68 -29.11 11.97
C GLU A 917 -49.37 -29.68 13.37
N PHE A 918 -49.27 -28.83 14.39
CA PHE A 918 -49.08 -29.24 15.78
C PHE A 918 -50.17 -30.21 16.25
N LEU A 919 -51.45 -29.90 15.96
CA LEU A 919 -52.58 -30.78 16.29
C LEU A 919 -52.58 -32.09 15.49
N LEU A 920 -52.05 -32.08 14.26
CA LEU A 920 -51.89 -33.29 13.46
C LEU A 920 -50.81 -34.20 14.06
N PHE A 921 -49.67 -33.64 14.47
CA PHE A 921 -48.64 -34.42 15.17
C PHE A 921 -49.13 -34.98 16.50
N GLU A 922 -49.91 -34.22 17.26
CA GLU A 922 -50.52 -34.73 18.50
C GLU A 922 -51.44 -35.91 18.22
N ARG A 923 -52.25 -35.82 17.16
CA ARG A 923 -53.12 -36.91 16.74
C ARG A 923 -52.32 -38.14 16.33
N GLU A 924 -51.25 -37.97 15.56
CA GLU A 924 -50.37 -39.07 15.13
C GLU A 924 -49.71 -39.75 16.33
N TYR A 925 -49.15 -38.96 17.26
CA TYR A 925 -48.59 -39.46 18.50
C TYR A 925 -49.58 -40.31 19.29
N ALA A 926 -50.82 -39.82 19.47
CA ALA A 926 -51.86 -40.56 20.18
C ALA A 926 -52.22 -41.88 19.49
N ILE A 927 -52.25 -41.91 18.15
CA ILE A 927 -52.50 -43.13 17.37
C ILE A 927 -51.36 -44.14 17.60
N CYS A 928 -50.10 -43.73 17.40
CA CYS A 928 -48.93 -44.59 17.60
C CYS A 928 -48.84 -45.14 19.03
N LYS A 929 -49.32 -44.38 20.03
CA LYS A 929 -49.39 -44.84 21.42
C LYS A 929 -50.43 -45.94 21.64
N MET A 930 -51.57 -45.90 20.92
CA MET A 930 -52.66 -46.87 21.05
C MET A 930 -52.43 -48.18 20.27
N GLU A 931 -51.73 -48.13 19.13
CA GLU A 931 -51.45 -49.30 18.29
C GLU A 931 -50.84 -50.52 19.03
N PRO A 932 -49.78 -50.38 19.85
CA PRO A 932 -49.24 -51.51 20.62
C PRO A 932 -50.17 -51.98 21.76
N GLU A 933 -51.04 -51.11 22.29
CA GLU A 933 -52.04 -51.49 23.29
C GLU A 933 -53.14 -52.35 22.64
N GLU A 934 -53.55 -52.05 21.41
CA GLU A 934 -54.49 -52.86 20.64
C GLU A 934 -53.90 -54.21 20.19
N GLU A 935 -52.65 -54.25 19.71
CA GLU A 935 -51.97 -55.51 19.33
C GLU A 935 -51.73 -56.45 20.53
N SER A 936 -51.59 -55.92 21.74
CA SER A 936 -51.46 -56.71 22.97
C SER A 936 -52.79 -57.23 23.54
N SER A 937 -53.92 -56.70 23.05
CA SER A 937 -55.28 -57.03 23.51
C SER A 937 -56.10 -57.90 22.56
N CYS A 938 -55.55 -58.21 21.37
CA CYS A 938 -55.95 -59.31 20.48
C CYS A 938 -55.11 -60.57 20.72
#